data_AF-A0A945ZQQ4-F1
#
_entry.id   AF-A0A945ZQQ4-F1
#
_cell.length_a   1.000
_cell.length_b   1.000
_cell.length_c   1.000
_cell.angle_alpha   90.00
_cell.angle_beta   90.00
_cell.angle_gamma   90.00
#
_symmetry.space_group_name_H-M   'P 1'
#
loop_
_entity.id
_entity.type
_entity.pdbx_description
1 polymer ?
#
loop_
_entity_poly.entity_id
_entity_poly.type
_entity_poly.pdbx_seq_one_letter_code
_entity_poly.pdbx_strand_id
1 'polypeptide(L)'
;MNHKIVAGLALIVLVVSGCSTTRDGLLYRAFHNTHAKYNGFFYAKEAMAEAEVILFEEYTENWDEILPIFPPVDESTAQQVYPLMERAIEKCTNVVDKHTMSPSRRDQKDMKRPELNKWIDDNYDIIARAHLIKGEKEKALEIFQYLVRTLDYPDAQAWSNAWMARTYMAMDDRVRANNTLIKAAQINRVEDPAVRAYVYQVYADFHLKNGDVEAAIGMLEKALKHIEKEKESARTLFILAQCYEFTGQSEDAIARYNRVVDIRTPYELEFYSKIKQAMAFDRRDGNSDPIIELLEDMLEDDKNEIYQDQIYYALATLALEERRKDEGVDLLLQSLLVNLDNTRQRMKSYLQLGDIYMEELDYENAQAYYDSARTFMEDENERFDEVDAMADNLTELVDNLMVITEQDSLLEICDLSEEDRQDRIQEIIFQLEDEAEQRREAAIAAAEAELENAGDNGAGMFWPYNAQLKIAGRRNFRDFWGDRILEDHWRRSMKMMAAFSDEFGDGEENLTNTEEALEVGGDEIPSVEELLAGLPCDSVARDGSVAMIAEAYYNAGLVYKEKLSDLENAIDTWTELTERMDESAFHPTTYYQLYRTYLQREVEENYQSPFCETCNSEYWSALVLERYPDSEWAILIENPDFVDQEEIKLEEERLAYEALLQRYYAKAYQEVLLACDEVINYNSTNFYTCKYHLLRAQSIGALSARTGGDRKAYYAALKRVVSWCDETDEGKYARDLLAALDPSSLRGEKDEANASEPEAVDVVWEHKPYLEHYFGILVPVGRGNVEELKATISDFNASFYESKNLRVTANLINRNFQIILVKDFKRQDYSLEYFDIFQANTSMLEAI
;
A
#
# COMPACT_ATOMS: atom_id res chain seq x y z
N MET A 1 60.84 -44.79 -29.31
CA MET A 1 59.93 -43.89 -28.56
C MET A 1 58.66 -43.76 -29.38
N ASN A 2 57.52 -44.18 -28.84
CA ASN A 2 56.28 -44.37 -29.60
C ASN A 2 55.84 -43.01 -30.20
N HIS A 3 55.63 -42.91 -31.52
CA HIS A 3 55.27 -41.63 -32.18
C HIS A 3 54.03 -40.96 -31.56
N LYS A 4 53.13 -41.75 -30.97
CA LYS A 4 51.97 -41.28 -30.20
C LYS A 4 52.36 -40.61 -28.86
N ILE A 5 53.40 -41.09 -28.19
CA ILE A 5 53.93 -40.50 -26.94
C ILE A 5 54.69 -39.21 -27.26
N VAL A 6 55.43 -39.18 -28.37
CA VAL A 6 56.13 -37.96 -28.83
C VAL A 6 55.13 -36.89 -29.28
N ALA A 7 54.08 -37.27 -30.01
CA ALA A 7 52.99 -36.38 -30.38
C ALA A 7 52.21 -35.89 -29.15
N GLY A 8 51.94 -36.76 -28.18
CA GLY A 8 51.31 -36.40 -26.91
C GLY A 8 52.17 -35.44 -26.07
N LEU A 9 53.47 -35.68 -25.95
CA LEU A 9 54.40 -34.77 -25.27
C LEU A 9 54.55 -33.44 -26.00
N ALA A 10 54.57 -33.43 -27.34
CA ALA A 10 54.60 -32.20 -28.13
C ALA A 10 53.31 -31.38 -27.95
N LEU A 11 52.15 -32.04 -27.88
CA LEU A 11 50.87 -31.39 -27.59
C LEU A 11 50.85 -30.79 -26.18
N ILE A 12 51.36 -31.51 -25.17
CA ILE A 12 51.46 -31.02 -23.80
C ILE A 12 52.41 -29.82 -23.71
N VAL A 13 53.58 -29.87 -24.37
CA VAL A 13 54.52 -28.74 -24.41
C VAL A 13 53.91 -27.53 -25.12
N LEU A 14 53.13 -27.73 -26.20
CA LEU A 14 52.40 -26.67 -26.89
C LEU A 14 51.33 -26.01 -25.98
N VAL A 15 50.54 -26.80 -25.24
CA VAL A 15 49.52 -26.30 -24.31
C VAL A 15 50.17 -25.53 -23.14
N VAL A 16 51.21 -26.09 -22.53
CA VAL A 16 51.93 -25.43 -21.42
C VAL A 16 52.64 -24.15 -21.87
N SER A 17 53.10 -24.11 -23.12
CA SER A 17 53.71 -22.91 -23.70
C SER A 17 52.70 -21.81 -24.06
N GLY A 18 51.40 -22.10 -24.18
CA GLY A 18 50.35 -21.14 -24.57
C GLY A 18 49.82 -20.25 -23.44
N CYS A 19 50.11 -20.57 -22.18
CA CYS A 19 49.53 -19.91 -20.99
C CYS A 19 50.13 -18.53 -20.62
N SER A 20 51.09 -18.01 -21.38
CA SER A 20 51.83 -16.78 -21.01
C SER A 20 51.14 -15.52 -21.52
N THR A 21 50.62 -14.69 -20.61
CA THR A 21 49.99 -13.38 -20.94
C THR A 21 50.96 -12.28 -21.38
N THR A 22 52.26 -12.46 -21.11
CA THR A 22 53.34 -11.51 -21.44
C THR A 22 53.98 -11.75 -22.80
N ARG A 23 53.58 -12.80 -23.52
CA ARG A 23 54.13 -13.17 -24.83
C ARG A 23 53.06 -13.06 -25.91
N ASP A 24 53.48 -12.60 -27.09
CA ASP A 24 52.60 -12.45 -28.23
C ASP A 24 52.92 -13.48 -29.34
N GLY A 25 51.86 -14.05 -29.92
CA GLY A 25 51.91 -14.99 -31.02
C GLY A 25 50.57 -15.68 -31.25
N LEU A 26 50.39 -16.29 -32.42
CA LEU A 26 49.11 -16.88 -32.83
C LEU A 26 48.57 -17.92 -31.83
N LEU A 27 49.43 -18.79 -31.31
CA LEU A 27 49.03 -19.80 -30.33
C LEU A 27 48.67 -19.21 -28.97
N TYR A 28 49.38 -18.19 -28.50
CA TYR A 28 49.09 -17.48 -27.24
C TYR A 28 47.75 -16.74 -27.35
N ARG A 29 47.57 -15.95 -28.41
CA ARG A 29 46.32 -15.24 -28.68
C ARG A 29 45.16 -16.24 -28.81
N ALA A 30 45.32 -17.32 -29.57
CA ALA A 30 44.27 -18.35 -29.70
C ALA A 30 43.92 -18.97 -28.35
N PHE A 31 44.90 -19.36 -27.54
CA PHE A 31 44.68 -19.92 -26.20
C PHE A 31 43.90 -18.95 -25.30
N HIS A 32 44.36 -17.71 -25.15
CA HIS A 32 43.70 -16.73 -24.28
C HIS A 32 42.31 -16.34 -24.81
N ASN A 33 42.13 -16.20 -26.13
CA ASN A 33 40.80 -15.94 -26.71
C ASN A 33 39.82 -17.11 -26.51
N THR A 34 40.28 -18.37 -26.65
CA THR A 34 39.43 -19.54 -26.46
C THR A 34 38.99 -19.66 -25.00
N HIS A 35 39.92 -19.49 -24.06
CA HIS A 35 39.59 -19.52 -22.64
C HIS A 35 38.70 -18.34 -22.23
N ALA A 36 38.98 -17.14 -22.70
CA ALA A 36 38.16 -15.97 -22.38
C ALA A 36 36.72 -16.10 -22.90
N LYS A 37 36.55 -16.69 -24.10
CA LYS A 37 35.23 -16.95 -24.67
C LYS A 37 34.48 -18.04 -23.91
N TYR A 38 35.07 -19.22 -23.75
CA TYR A 38 34.33 -20.40 -23.30
C TYR A 38 34.35 -20.60 -21.78
N ASN A 39 35.39 -20.14 -21.07
CA ASN A 39 35.47 -20.30 -19.62
C ASN A 39 34.94 -19.08 -18.84
N GLY A 40 34.94 -17.88 -19.44
CA GLY A 40 34.36 -16.68 -18.85
C GLY A 40 33.05 -16.31 -19.53
N PHE A 41 33.16 -15.68 -20.70
CA PHE A 41 32.05 -15.01 -21.36
C PHE A 41 30.83 -15.92 -21.60
N PHE A 42 31.02 -17.14 -22.10
CA PHE A 42 29.94 -18.07 -22.40
C PHE A 42 29.16 -18.48 -21.13
N TYR A 43 29.85 -18.97 -20.10
CA TYR A 43 29.20 -19.39 -18.85
C TYR A 43 28.57 -18.21 -18.09
N ALA A 44 29.24 -17.05 -18.09
CA ALA A 44 28.69 -15.88 -17.46
C ALA A 44 27.44 -15.37 -18.21
N LYS A 45 27.43 -15.45 -19.55
CA LYS A 45 26.24 -15.13 -20.35
C LYS A 45 25.09 -16.11 -20.10
N GLU A 46 25.37 -17.40 -19.93
CA GLU A 46 24.34 -18.38 -19.54
C GLU A 46 23.75 -18.05 -18.17
N ALA A 47 24.59 -17.71 -17.17
CA ALA A 47 24.11 -17.29 -15.85
C ALA A 47 23.28 -16.00 -15.88
N MET A 48 23.67 -15.02 -16.70
CA MET A 48 22.89 -13.78 -16.90
C MET A 48 21.53 -14.09 -17.55
N ALA A 49 21.48 -14.98 -18.53
CA ALA A 49 20.23 -15.34 -19.19
C ALA A 49 19.28 -16.11 -18.26
N GLU A 50 19.83 -17.01 -17.42
CA GLU A 50 19.06 -17.70 -16.38
C GLU A 50 18.48 -16.70 -15.36
N ALA A 51 19.28 -15.72 -14.95
CA ALA A 51 18.81 -14.66 -14.05
C ALA A 51 17.72 -13.79 -14.70
N GLU A 52 17.87 -13.42 -15.97
CA GLU A 52 16.86 -12.64 -16.70
C GLU A 52 15.51 -13.38 -16.78
N VAL A 53 15.51 -14.72 -16.90
CA VAL A 53 14.28 -15.52 -16.86
C VAL A 53 13.63 -15.46 -15.48
N ILE A 54 14.40 -15.68 -14.41
CA ILE A 54 13.87 -15.63 -13.03
C ILE A 54 13.29 -14.25 -12.72
N LEU A 55 14.04 -13.18 -13.04
CA LEU A 55 13.58 -11.80 -12.82
C LEU A 55 12.32 -11.49 -13.63
N PHE A 56 12.15 -12.08 -14.81
CA PHE A 56 10.98 -11.86 -15.65
C PHE A 56 9.77 -12.66 -15.17
N GLU A 57 9.95 -13.90 -14.69
CA GLU A 57 8.86 -14.75 -14.18
C GLU A 57 8.28 -14.22 -12.86
N GLU A 58 9.11 -13.60 -12.02
CA GLU A 58 8.68 -12.97 -10.76
C GLU A 58 8.07 -11.58 -10.97
N TYR A 59 8.33 -10.93 -12.11
CA TYR A 59 7.81 -9.59 -12.39
C TYR A 59 6.39 -9.65 -12.98
N THR A 60 5.43 -9.09 -12.27
CA THR A 60 4.05 -8.91 -12.74
C THR A 60 3.90 -7.57 -13.45
N GLU A 61 3.54 -7.60 -14.75
CA GLU A 61 3.34 -6.40 -15.54
C GLU A 61 2.03 -5.68 -15.15
N ASN A 62 2.09 -4.34 -15.04
CA ASN A 62 0.89 -3.51 -14.92
C ASN A 62 0.42 -3.04 -16.32
N TRP A 63 -0.49 -3.78 -16.93
CA TRP A 63 -0.98 -3.53 -18.29
C TRP A 63 -1.85 -2.26 -18.44
N ASP A 64 -2.24 -1.65 -17.33
CA ASP A 64 -3.01 -0.40 -17.32
C ASP A 64 -2.12 0.82 -17.55
N GLU A 65 -0.84 0.71 -17.24
CA GLU A 65 0.16 1.77 -17.38
C GLU A 65 1.07 1.52 -18.58
N ILE A 66 1.78 2.56 -19.02
CA ILE A 66 2.85 2.40 -20.01
C ILE A 66 3.92 1.48 -19.42
N LEU A 67 4.09 0.29 -20.00
CA LEU A 67 5.00 -0.71 -19.46
C LEU A 67 6.44 -0.18 -19.47
N PRO A 68 7.23 -0.49 -18.42
CA PRO A 68 8.63 -0.13 -18.42
C PRO A 68 9.35 -0.88 -19.55
N ILE A 69 10.22 -0.18 -20.28
CA ILE A 69 11.00 -0.78 -21.38
C ILE A 69 11.92 -1.88 -20.82
N PHE A 70 12.51 -1.61 -19.67
CA PHE A 70 13.25 -2.57 -18.88
C PHE A 70 12.53 -2.76 -17.55
N PRO A 71 12.01 -3.96 -17.27
CA PRO A 71 11.40 -4.27 -15.98
C PRO A 71 12.30 -3.79 -14.82
N PRO A 72 11.73 -3.08 -13.82
CA PRO A 72 12.47 -2.76 -12.62
C PRO A 72 12.89 -4.06 -11.93
N VAL A 73 14.05 -4.01 -11.27
CA VAL A 73 14.51 -5.10 -10.42
C VAL A 73 14.37 -4.60 -9.00
N ASP A 74 13.36 -5.09 -8.29
CA ASP A 74 13.20 -4.84 -6.87
C ASP A 74 14.28 -5.58 -6.06
N GLU A 75 14.52 -5.12 -4.83
CA GLU A 75 15.60 -5.64 -4.01
C GLU A 75 15.37 -7.10 -3.61
N SER A 76 14.13 -7.49 -3.29
CA SER A 76 13.78 -8.88 -2.97
C SER A 76 14.02 -9.84 -4.12
N THR A 77 13.56 -9.52 -5.34
CA THR A 77 13.75 -10.36 -6.51
C THR A 77 15.21 -10.36 -6.96
N ALA A 78 15.93 -9.24 -6.82
CA ALA A 78 17.37 -9.18 -7.08
C ALA A 78 18.13 -10.23 -6.25
N GLN A 79 17.80 -10.39 -4.97
CA GLN A 79 18.48 -11.31 -4.05
C GLN A 79 18.41 -12.77 -4.54
N GLN A 80 17.30 -13.17 -5.16
CA GLN A 80 17.12 -14.53 -5.68
C GLN A 80 18.16 -14.89 -6.75
N VAL A 81 18.61 -13.90 -7.54
CA VAL A 81 19.58 -14.11 -8.62
C VAL A 81 21.03 -13.83 -8.22
N TYR A 82 21.30 -13.45 -6.95
CA TYR A 82 22.67 -13.19 -6.49
C TYR A 82 23.65 -14.35 -6.74
N PRO A 83 23.28 -15.63 -6.53
CA PRO A 83 24.17 -16.74 -6.84
C PRO A 83 24.57 -16.83 -8.31
N LEU A 84 23.67 -16.48 -9.22
CA LEU A 84 23.95 -16.43 -10.66
C LEU A 84 24.85 -15.22 -11.00
N MET A 85 24.61 -14.08 -10.36
CA MET A 85 25.43 -12.88 -10.53
C MET A 85 26.86 -13.08 -10.00
N GLU A 86 27.03 -13.68 -8.82
CA GLU A 86 28.35 -14.01 -8.27
C GLU A 86 29.10 -14.99 -9.16
N ARG A 87 28.42 -16.03 -9.69
CA ARG A 87 29.02 -16.94 -10.67
C ARG A 87 29.48 -16.21 -11.93
N ALA A 88 28.66 -15.30 -12.46
CA ALA A 88 29.02 -14.50 -13.64
C ALA A 88 30.25 -13.61 -13.35
N ILE A 89 30.25 -12.90 -12.23
CA ILE A 89 31.36 -12.06 -11.76
C ILE A 89 32.63 -12.89 -11.61
N GLU A 90 32.58 -14.00 -10.88
CA GLU A 90 33.74 -14.86 -10.59
C GLU A 90 34.36 -15.41 -11.89
N LYS A 91 33.54 -15.92 -12.81
CA LYS A 91 34.02 -16.46 -14.10
C LYS A 91 34.65 -15.38 -14.98
N CYS A 92 34.04 -14.20 -15.05
CA CYS A 92 34.57 -13.09 -15.84
C CYS A 92 35.82 -12.47 -15.20
N THR A 93 35.86 -12.26 -13.88
CA THR A 93 37.03 -11.75 -13.16
C THR A 93 38.22 -12.69 -13.30
N ASN A 94 38.00 -14.00 -13.18
CA ASN A 94 39.05 -15.00 -13.45
C ASN A 94 39.64 -14.86 -14.87
N VAL A 95 38.81 -14.55 -15.87
CA VAL A 95 39.28 -14.31 -17.24
C VAL A 95 40.05 -13.01 -17.36
N VAL A 96 39.54 -11.92 -16.79
CA VAL A 96 40.21 -10.62 -16.76
C VAL A 96 41.59 -10.76 -16.12
N ASP A 97 41.71 -11.42 -14.97
CA ASP A 97 42.96 -11.56 -14.24
C ASP A 97 43.98 -12.45 -14.97
N LYS A 98 43.52 -13.60 -15.48
CA LYS A 98 44.43 -14.66 -15.99
C LYS A 98 44.65 -14.61 -17.50
N HIS A 99 43.78 -13.94 -18.25
CA HIS A 99 43.81 -13.96 -19.72
C HIS A 99 43.90 -12.57 -20.37
N THR A 100 44.02 -11.49 -19.58
CA THR A 100 44.42 -10.18 -20.14
C THR A 100 45.87 -10.25 -20.62
N MET A 101 46.07 -10.11 -21.93
CA MET A 101 47.39 -10.14 -22.54
C MET A 101 48.01 -8.75 -22.57
N SER A 102 49.21 -8.61 -22.00
CA SER A 102 49.97 -7.35 -21.94
C SER A 102 51.45 -7.60 -22.30
N PRO A 103 51.74 -7.99 -23.56
CA PRO A 103 53.11 -8.26 -23.99
C PRO A 103 53.95 -6.98 -24.01
N SER A 104 55.24 -7.11 -23.69
CA SER A 104 56.18 -5.99 -23.82
C SER A 104 56.36 -5.59 -25.29
N ARG A 105 56.79 -4.35 -25.57
CA ARG A 105 57.10 -3.90 -26.95
C ARG A 105 58.05 -4.83 -27.71
N ARG A 106 58.92 -5.56 -27.01
CA ARG A 106 59.88 -6.50 -27.59
C ARG A 106 59.22 -7.83 -27.97
N ASP A 107 58.23 -8.25 -27.18
CA ASP A 107 57.55 -9.53 -27.34
C ASP A 107 56.32 -9.42 -28.26
N GLN A 108 55.80 -8.21 -28.46
CA GLN A 108 54.68 -7.90 -29.35
C GLN A 108 55.01 -8.22 -30.82
N LYS A 109 54.07 -8.85 -31.51
CA LYS A 109 54.18 -9.23 -32.92
C LYS A 109 53.41 -8.25 -33.79
N ASP A 110 53.94 -7.97 -34.97
CA ASP A 110 53.24 -7.22 -36.02
C ASP A 110 52.21 -8.12 -36.71
N MET A 111 51.13 -8.42 -35.98
CA MET A 111 50.04 -9.28 -36.43
C MET A 111 48.71 -8.63 -36.08
N LYS A 112 47.88 -8.41 -37.12
CA LYS A 112 46.56 -7.80 -36.96
C LYS A 112 45.51 -8.77 -36.42
N ARG A 113 45.60 -10.07 -36.75
CA ARG A 113 44.60 -11.08 -36.35
C ARG A 113 45.23 -12.44 -36.00
N PRO A 114 44.67 -13.19 -35.02
CA PRO A 114 43.63 -12.74 -34.07
C PRO A 114 44.14 -11.61 -33.16
N GLU A 115 43.26 -10.79 -32.59
CA GLU A 115 43.63 -9.76 -31.60
C GLU A 115 44.16 -10.40 -30.31
N LEU A 116 44.86 -9.62 -29.46
CA LEU A 116 45.51 -10.13 -28.25
C LEU A 116 44.54 -10.95 -27.41
N ASN A 117 43.47 -10.32 -26.92
CA ASN A 117 42.29 -11.01 -26.41
C ASN A 117 41.07 -10.10 -26.63
N LYS A 118 40.16 -10.53 -27.49
CA LYS A 118 39.01 -9.72 -27.94
C LYS A 118 37.78 -9.82 -27.05
N TRP A 119 37.84 -10.62 -25.99
CA TRP A 119 36.70 -10.88 -25.11
C TRP A 119 36.85 -10.20 -23.75
N ILE A 120 37.92 -9.42 -23.52
CA ILE A 120 38.20 -8.85 -22.20
C ILE A 120 37.16 -7.78 -21.84
N ASP A 121 36.85 -6.91 -22.78
CA ASP A 121 35.75 -5.94 -22.70
C ASP A 121 34.39 -6.60 -22.48
N ASP A 122 34.08 -7.66 -23.23
CA ASP A 122 32.83 -8.42 -23.04
C ASP A 122 32.71 -9.02 -21.63
N ASN A 123 33.82 -9.46 -21.03
CA ASN A 123 33.84 -9.96 -19.65
C ASN A 123 33.67 -8.82 -18.63
N TYR A 124 34.31 -7.66 -18.84
CA TYR A 124 34.08 -6.49 -17.99
C TYR A 124 32.64 -6.00 -18.05
N ASP A 125 32.02 -6.01 -19.22
CA ASP A 125 30.62 -5.65 -19.40
C ASP A 125 29.69 -6.56 -18.59
N ILE A 126 29.89 -7.88 -18.63
CA ILE A 126 29.09 -8.81 -17.81
C ILE A 126 29.28 -8.54 -16.31
N ILE A 127 30.52 -8.31 -15.85
CA ILE A 127 30.79 -7.98 -14.44
C ILE A 127 30.01 -6.72 -14.03
N ALA A 128 30.05 -5.67 -14.85
CA ALA A 128 29.37 -4.42 -14.55
C ALA A 128 27.84 -4.57 -14.49
N ARG A 129 27.25 -5.31 -15.44
CA ARG A 129 25.81 -5.60 -15.45
C ARG A 129 25.38 -6.46 -14.28
N ALA A 130 26.18 -7.47 -13.92
CA ALA A 130 25.92 -8.31 -12.74
C ALA A 130 25.94 -7.46 -11.46
N HIS A 131 26.91 -6.56 -11.29
CA HIS A 131 26.90 -5.62 -10.17
C HIS A 131 25.67 -4.71 -10.16
N LEU A 132 25.20 -4.24 -11.32
CA LEU A 132 24.00 -3.42 -11.40
C LEU A 132 22.73 -4.19 -10.99
N ILE A 133 22.58 -5.44 -11.43
CA ILE A 133 21.47 -6.32 -11.01
C ILE A 133 21.51 -6.58 -9.50
N LYS A 134 22.71 -6.74 -8.93
CA LYS A 134 22.90 -6.86 -7.48
C LYS A 134 22.67 -5.56 -6.69
N GLY A 135 22.28 -4.46 -7.34
CA GLY A 135 22.14 -3.15 -6.68
C GLY A 135 23.47 -2.45 -6.34
N GLU A 136 24.62 -3.03 -6.69
CA GLU A 136 25.96 -2.48 -6.43
C GLU A 136 26.35 -1.41 -7.48
N LYS A 137 25.54 -0.34 -7.55
CA LYS A 137 25.56 0.70 -8.58
C LYS A 137 26.92 1.39 -8.74
N GLU A 138 27.64 1.66 -7.64
CA GLU A 138 28.96 2.31 -7.69
C GLU A 138 30.02 1.45 -8.37
N LYS A 139 30.01 0.13 -8.12
CA LYS A 139 30.95 -0.80 -8.76
C LYS A 139 30.66 -0.93 -10.25
N ALA A 140 29.40 -1.07 -10.60
CA ALA A 140 28.96 -1.09 -12.00
C ALA A 140 29.42 0.19 -12.72
N LEU A 141 29.23 1.35 -12.09
CA LEU A 141 29.62 2.65 -12.62
C LEU A 141 31.14 2.74 -12.86
N GLU A 142 31.96 2.31 -11.91
CA GLU A 142 33.43 2.34 -12.05
C GLU A 142 33.89 1.52 -13.27
N ILE A 143 33.29 0.35 -13.48
CA ILE A 143 33.64 -0.52 -14.61
C ILE A 143 33.16 0.07 -15.93
N PHE A 144 31.93 0.60 -16.02
CA PHE A 144 31.48 1.26 -17.25
C PHE A 144 32.30 2.51 -17.58
N GLN A 145 32.72 3.29 -16.58
CA GLN A 145 33.66 4.40 -16.78
C GLN A 145 35.02 3.93 -17.29
N TYR A 146 35.52 2.80 -16.78
CA TYR A 146 36.72 2.17 -17.30
C TYR A 146 36.55 1.79 -18.78
N LEU A 147 35.48 1.09 -19.14
CA LEU A 147 35.18 0.66 -20.51
C LEU A 147 35.08 1.85 -21.48
N VAL A 148 34.30 2.89 -21.13
CA VAL A 148 34.16 4.11 -21.96
C VAL A 148 35.51 4.80 -22.17
N ARG A 149 36.42 4.75 -21.18
CA ARG A 149 37.75 5.37 -21.27
C ARG A 149 38.76 4.53 -22.05
N THR A 150 38.67 3.21 -22.00
CA THR A 150 39.68 2.31 -22.59
C THR A 150 39.36 1.83 -23.99
N LEU A 151 38.07 1.70 -24.33
CA LEU A 151 37.64 1.20 -25.64
C LEU A 151 37.58 2.34 -26.65
N ASP A 152 38.07 2.08 -27.87
CA ASP A 152 38.26 3.09 -28.92
C ASP A 152 37.41 2.83 -30.18
N TYR A 153 36.47 1.88 -30.13
CA TYR A 153 35.59 1.55 -31.24
C TYR A 153 34.12 1.93 -30.96
N PRO A 154 33.35 2.37 -31.98
CA PRO A 154 32.04 3.01 -31.79
C PRO A 154 30.99 2.15 -31.08
N ASP A 155 30.89 0.86 -31.43
CA ASP A 155 29.85 -0.02 -30.89
C ASP A 155 29.98 -0.18 -29.37
N ALA A 156 31.17 -0.51 -28.86
CA ALA A 156 31.34 -0.65 -27.42
C ALA A 156 31.28 0.67 -26.66
N GLN A 157 31.69 1.78 -27.28
CA GLN A 157 31.49 3.09 -26.65
C GLN A 157 30.00 3.42 -26.52
N ALA A 158 29.20 3.17 -27.56
CA ALA A 158 27.76 3.41 -27.51
C ALA A 158 27.07 2.49 -26.49
N TRP A 159 27.39 1.20 -26.50
CA TRP A 159 26.91 0.21 -25.54
C TRP A 159 27.27 0.58 -24.10
N SER A 160 28.54 0.87 -23.82
CA SER A 160 29.01 1.19 -22.47
C SER A 160 28.44 2.51 -21.96
N ASN A 161 28.25 3.52 -22.82
CA ASN A 161 27.57 4.75 -22.42
C ASN A 161 26.08 4.50 -22.11
N ALA A 162 25.37 3.66 -22.88
CA ALA A 162 23.97 3.32 -22.59
C ALA A 162 23.82 2.64 -21.22
N TRP A 163 24.69 1.68 -20.89
CA TRP A 163 24.69 1.04 -19.57
C TRP A 163 25.15 1.97 -18.44
N MET A 164 26.12 2.84 -18.70
CA MET A 164 26.51 3.88 -17.74
C MET A 164 25.34 4.84 -17.45
N ALA A 165 24.54 5.18 -18.46
CA ALA A 165 23.33 5.97 -18.28
C ALA A 165 22.27 5.24 -17.44
N ARG A 166 22.01 3.95 -17.71
CA ARG A 166 21.13 3.13 -16.86
C ARG A 166 21.60 3.08 -15.42
N THR A 167 22.92 3.00 -15.20
CA THR A 167 23.51 3.03 -13.87
C THR A 167 23.25 4.38 -13.18
N TYR A 168 23.42 5.50 -13.90
CA TYR A 168 23.05 6.82 -13.36
C TYR A 168 21.54 6.94 -13.06
N MET A 169 20.67 6.38 -13.91
CA MET A 169 19.22 6.36 -13.66
C MET A 169 18.88 5.56 -12.40
N ALA A 170 19.53 4.41 -12.18
CA ALA A 170 19.37 3.63 -10.96
C ALA A 170 19.89 4.35 -9.70
N MET A 171 20.81 5.30 -9.85
CA MET A 171 21.31 6.18 -8.78
C MET A 171 20.50 7.48 -8.65
N ASP A 172 19.39 7.62 -9.38
CA ASP A 172 18.57 8.84 -9.50
C ASP A 172 19.36 10.09 -9.95
N ASP A 173 20.49 9.90 -10.65
CA ASP A 173 21.26 11.01 -11.24
C ASP A 173 20.82 11.30 -12.67
N ARG A 174 19.69 11.99 -12.78
CA ARG A 174 19.05 12.33 -14.07
C ARG A 174 19.95 13.17 -14.98
N VAL A 175 20.77 14.06 -14.41
CA VAL A 175 21.64 14.97 -15.17
C VAL A 175 22.78 14.21 -15.84
N ARG A 176 23.48 13.34 -15.09
CA ARG A 176 24.56 12.53 -15.67
C ARG A 176 24.02 11.45 -16.61
N ALA A 177 22.83 10.89 -16.33
CA ALA A 177 22.15 9.98 -17.25
C ALA A 177 21.90 10.63 -18.62
N ASN A 178 21.21 11.78 -18.65
CA ASN A 178 20.89 12.48 -19.91
C ASN A 178 22.15 12.86 -20.71
N ASN A 179 23.14 13.45 -20.03
CA ASN A 179 24.40 13.82 -20.69
C ASN A 179 25.14 12.62 -21.29
N THR A 180 25.01 11.45 -20.67
CA THR A 180 25.61 10.21 -21.15
C THR A 180 24.83 9.63 -22.33
N LEU A 181 23.50 9.70 -22.31
CA LEU A 181 22.63 9.25 -23.42
C LEU A 181 22.80 10.10 -24.67
N ILE A 182 22.89 11.44 -24.52
CA ILE A 182 23.18 12.35 -25.64
C ILE A 182 24.49 11.93 -26.31
N LYS A 183 25.54 11.64 -25.52
CA LYS A 183 26.82 11.15 -26.05
C LYS A 183 26.64 9.81 -26.76
N ALA A 184 25.95 8.84 -26.14
CA ALA A 184 25.72 7.52 -26.72
C ALA A 184 25.01 7.61 -28.08
N ALA A 185 23.94 8.39 -28.18
CA ALA A 185 23.16 8.58 -29.39
C ALA A 185 23.90 9.32 -30.51
N GLN A 186 24.86 10.20 -30.16
CA GLN A 186 25.67 10.96 -31.10
C GLN A 186 26.91 10.21 -31.62
N ILE A 187 27.22 9.02 -31.11
CA ILE A 187 28.32 8.21 -31.63
C ILE A 187 28.02 7.81 -33.07
N ASN A 188 28.86 8.30 -33.97
CA ASN A 188 28.80 7.99 -35.39
C ASN A 188 29.43 6.62 -35.66
N ARG A 189 28.97 5.93 -36.71
CA ARG A 189 29.52 4.64 -37.17
C ARG A 189 29.36 3.48 -36.18
N VAL A 190 28.29 3.49 -35.39
CA VAL A 190 27.81 2.26 -34.74
C VAL A 190 27.34 1.32 -35.85
N GLU A 191 28.03 0.20 -36.03
CA GLU A 191 27.80 -0.78 -37.09
C GLU A 191 26.78 -1.84 -36.68
N ASP A 192 26.73 -2.19 -35.38
CA ASP A 192 25.78 -3.17 -34.85
C ASP A 192 24.37 -2.54 -34.65
N PRO A 193 23.35 -3.00 -35.40
CA PRO A 193 21.98 -2.50 -35.24
C PRO A 193 21.43 -2.76 -33.83
N ALA A 194 21.78 -3.88 -33.19
CA ALA A 194 21.29 -4.21 -31.86
C ALA A 194 21.79 -3.21 -30.80
N VAL A 195 23.06 -2.77 -30.91
CA VAL A 195 23.62 -1.72 -30.04
C VAL A 195 22.86 -0.41 -30.25
N ARG A 196 22.56 -0.05 -31.50
CA ARG A 196 21.83 1.19 -31.82
C ARG A 196 20.39 1.14 -31.33
N ALA A 197 19.70 0.01 -31.48
CA ALA A 197 18.36 -0.21 -30.93
C ALA A 197 18.37 -0.05 -29.40
N TYR A 198 19.33 -0.71 -28.72
CA TYR A 198 19.45 -0.65 -27.27
C TYR A 198 19.69 0.78 -26.74
N VAL A 199 20.59 1.55 -27.37
CA VAL A 199 20.82 2.97 -26.99
C VAL A 199 19.52 3.77 -27.03
N TYR A 200 18.71 3.60 -28.09
CA TYR A 200 17.44 4.31 -28.21
C TYR A 200 16.38 3.81 -27.22
N GLN A 201 16.33 2.51 -26.91
CA GLN A 201 15.47 1.96 -25.87
C GLN A 201 15.80 2.54 -24.49
N VAL A 202 17.09 2.63 -24.13
CA VAL A 202 17.50 3.27 -22.86
C VAL A 202 17.16 4.75 -22.86
N TYR A 203 17.28 5.43 -24.00
CA TYR A 203 16.91 6.84 -24.07
C TYR A 203 15.40 7.05 -23.95
N ALA A 204 14.59 6.18 -24.57
CA ALA A 204 13.15 6.18 -24.36
C ALA A 204 12.79 5.92 -22.89
N ASP A 205 13.45 4.95 -22.23
CA ASP A 205 13.22 4.63 -20.80
C ASP A 205 13.52 5.84 -19.91
N PHE A 206 14.57 6.59 -20.23
CA PHE A 206 14.90 7.84 -19.56
C PHE A 206 13.78 8.88 -19.73
N HIS A 207 13.20 9.03 -20.92
CA HIS A 207 12.12 9.97 -21.15
C HIS A 207 10.83 9.57 -20.42
N LEU A 208 10.45 8.28 -20.47
CA LEU A 208 9.29 7.75 -19.75
C LEU A 208 9.38 7.99 -18.24
N LYS A 209 10.53 7.70 -17.62
CA LYS A 209 10.77 7.95 -16.19
C LYS A 209 10.76 9.43 -15.79
N ASN A 210 10.82 10.34 -16.76
CA ASN A 210 10.71 11.78 -16.52
C ASN A 210 9.35 12.35 -16.95
N GLY A 211 8.38 11.51 -17.33
CA GLY A 211 7.05 11.93 -17.81
C GLY A 211 7.04 12.53 -19.22
N ASP A 212 8.14 12.44 -19.97
CA ASP A 212 8.27 13.03 -21.31
C ASP A 212 7.90 11.99 -22.40
N VAL A 213 6.62 11.62 -22.45
CA VAL A 213 6.12 10.55 -23.32
C VAL A 213 6.32 10.86 -24.81
N GLU A 214 6.16 12.11 -25.22
CA GLU A 214 6.35 12.53 -26.62
C GLU A 214 7.81 12.32 -27.09
N ALA A 215 8.79 12.65 -26.25
CA ALA A 215 10.18 12.37 -26.59
C ALA A 215 10.49 10.86 -26.59
N ALA A 216 9.84 10.09 -25.72
CA ALA A 216 9.97 8.63 -25.70
C ALA A 216 9.47 7.99 -27.01
N ILE A 217 8.33 8.44 -27.55
CA ILE A 217 7.81 8.02 -28.87
C ILE A 217 8.89 8.15 -29.93
N GLY A 218 9.51 9.33 -30.04
CA GLY A 218 10.56 9.59 -31.04
C GLY A 218 11.81 8.72 -30.88
N MET A 219 12.11 8.22 -29.68
CA MET A 219 13.22 7.29 -29.44
C MET A 219 12.82 5.83 -29.72
N LEU A 220 11.61 5.40 -29.33
CA LEU A 220 11.06 4.08 -29.63
C LEU A 220 10.96 3.84 -31.14
N GLU A 221 10.49 4.83 -31.90
CA GLU A 221 10.46 4.74 -33.36
C GLU A 221 11.85 4.59 -34.00
N LYS A 222 12.87 5.23 -33.41
CA LYS A 222 14.26 5.05 -33.85
C LYS A 222 14.77 3.66 -33.46
N ALA A 223 14.44 3.16 -32.28
CA ALA A 223 14.81 1.83 -31.84
C ALA A 223 14.27 0.75 -32.80
N LEU A 224 12.98 0.82 -33.14
CA LEU A 224 12.32 -0.14 -34.03
C LEU A 224 12.94 -0.25 -35.42
N LYS A 225 13.55 0.83 -35.95
CA LYS A 225 14.28 0.80 -37.22
C LYS A 225 15.55 -0.05 -37.19
N HIS A 226 16.04 -0.39 -36.00
CA HIS A 226 17.28 -1.12 -35.79
C HIS A 226 17.09 -2.51 -35.18
N ILE A 227 15.87 -2.87 -34.76
CA ILE A 227 15.54 -4.22 -34.30
C ILE A 227 15.34 -5.11 -35.52
N GLU A 228 16.27 -6.03 -35.77
CA GLU A 228 16.23 -6.88 -36.96
C GLU A 228 15.22 -8.02 -36.85
N LYS A 229 15.05 -8.59 -35.65
CA LYS A 229 14.12 -9.70 -35.44
C LYS A 229 12.76 -9.19 -35.03
N GLU A 230 11.77 -9.48 -35.84
CA GLU A 230 10.38 -9.07 -35.63
C GLU A 230 9.84 -9.48 -34.24
N LYS A 231 10.16 -10.69 -33.78
CA LYS A 231 9.80 -11.14 -32.41
C LYS A 231 10.38 -10.28 -31.29
N GLU A 232 11.59 -9.75 -31.44
CA GLU A 232 12.24 -8.91 -30.42
C GLU A 232 11.65 -7.48 -30.42
N SER A 233 10.92 -7.10 -31.47
CA SER A 233 10.27 -5.78 -31.57
C SER A 233 8.93 -5.70 -30.83
N ALA A 234 8.32 -6.84 -30.48
CA ALA A 234 6.96 -6.90 -29.96
C ALA A 234 6.71 -6.04 -28.71
N ARG A 235 7.55 -6.18 -27.67
CA ARG A 235 7.43 -5.36 -26.44
C ARG A 235 7.62 -3.86 -26.75
N THR A 236 8.60 -3.52 -27.59
CA THR A 236 8.85 -2.11 -27.97
C THR A 236 7.70 -1.54 -28.78
N LEU A 237 7.03 -2.34 -29.62
CA LEU A 237 5.83 -1.94 -30.35
C LEU A 237 4.64 -1.74 -29.42
N PHE A 238 4.45 -2.63 -28.45
CA PHE A 238 3.39 -2.52 -27.45
C PHE A 238 3.54 -1.25 -26.60
N ILE A 239 4.74 -1.00 -26.06
CA ILE A 239 5.02 0.22 -25.28
C ILE A 239 4.81 1.47 -26.14
N LEU A 240 5.23 1.43 -27.42
CA LEU A 240 4.98 2.54 -28.32
C LEU A 240 3.48 2.76 -28.59
N ALA A 241 2.69 1.70 -28.67
CA ALA A 241 1.23 1.79 -28.77
C ALA A 241 0.62 2.47 -27.52
N GLN A 242 1.07 2.07 -26.33
CA GLN A 242 0.65 2.69 -25.07
C GLN A 242 1.04 4.18 -25.00
N CYS A 243 2.23 4.55 -25.49
CA CYS A 243 2.62 5.96 -25.58
C CYS A 243 1.73 6.77 -26.53
N TYR A 244 1.33 6.20 -27.67
CA TYR A 244 0.39 6.83 -28.58
C TYR A 244 -1.01 6.98 -27.97
N GLU A 245 -1.49 5.94 -27.29
CA GLU A 245 -2.76 5.95 -26.55
C GLU A 245 -2.76 7.06 -25.49
N PHE A 246 -1.71 7.11 -24.67
CA PHE A 246 -1.54 8.13 -23.63
C PHE A 246 -1.51 9.57 -24.19
N THR A 247 -0.98 9.76 -25.40
CA THR A 247 -0.94 11.09 -26.07
C THR A 247 -2.19 11.39 -26.89
N GLY A 248 -3.21 10.53 -26.87
CA GLY A 248 -4.47 10.71 -27.60
C GLY A 248 -4.36 10.42 -29.11
N GLN A 249 -3.30 9.75 -29.55
CA GLN A 249 -3.06 9.36 -30.94
C GLN A 249 -3.64 7.97 -31.24
N SER A 250 -4.98 7.84 -31.14
CA SER A 250 -5.69 6.56 -31.24
C SER A 250 -5.40 5.75 -32.52
N GLU A 251 -5.35 6.39 -33.70
CA GLU A 251 -5.07 5.69 -34.96
C GLU A 251 -3.69 5.02 -34.95
N ASP A 252 -2.67 5.73 -34.47
CA ASP A 252 -1.31 5.22 -34.37
C ASP A 252 -1.20 4.12 -33.31
N ALA A 253 -1.88 4.28 -32.16
CA ALA A 253 -1.94 3.27 -31.11
C ALA A 253 -2.51 1.95 -31.65
N ILE A 254 -3.70 2.01 -32.27
CA ILE A 254 -4.38 0.85 -32.89
C ILE A 254 -3.49 0.20 -33.94
N ALA A 255 -2.81 0.98 -34.78
CA ALA A 255 -1.92 0.44 -35.80
C ALA A 255 -0.73 -0.33 -35.18
N ARG A 256 -0.17 0.15 -34.06
CA ARG A 256 0.92 -0.56 -33.35
C ARG A 256 0.42 -1.79 -32.60
N TYR A 257 -0.73 -1.74 -31.93
CA TYR A 257 -1.33 -2.92 -31.29
C TYR A 257 -1.64 -4.03 -32.29
N ASN A 258 -2.25 -3.69 -33.44
CA ASN A 258 -2.46 -4.66 -34.53
C ASN A 258 -1.15 -5.31 -34.97
N ARG A 259 -0.09 -4.50 -35.08
CA ARG A 259 1.23 -5.02 -35.45
C ARG A 259 1.78 -6.00 -34.41
N VAL A 260 1.47 -5.83 -33.13
CA VAL A 260 1.86 -6.78 -32.08
C VAL A 260 1.10 -8.09 -32.21
N VAL A 261 -0.20 -8.05 -32.50
CA VAL A 261 -1.05 -9.24 -32.73
C VAL A 261 -0.58 -10.04 -33.96
N ASP A 262 -0.13 -9.35 -35.02
CA ASP A 262 0.42 -10.01 -36.22
C ASP A 262 1.75 -10.76 -35.95
N ILE A 263 2.47 -10.38 -34.88
CA ILE A 263 3.75 -10.98 -34.51
C ILE A 263 3.47 -12.19 -33.62
N ARG A 264 4.22 -13.28 -33.80
CA ARG A 264 4.18 -14.41 -32.86
C ARG A 264 4.84 -14.02 -31.53
N THR A 265 4.02 -13.53 -30.60
CA THR A 265 4.36 -12.98 -29.27
C THR A 265 4.01 -13.93 -28.12
N PRO A 266 4.45 -13.64 -26.88
CA PRO A 266 3.82 -14.22 -25.68
C PRO A 266 2.32 -13.94 -25.68
N TYR A 267 1.53 -14.86 -25.15
CA TYR A 267 0.08 -14.82 -25.28
C TYR A 267 -0.55 -13.62 -24.59
N GLU A 268 -0.01 -13.25 -23.42
CA GLU A 268 -0.42 -12.09 -22.63
C GLU A 268 -0.32 -10.81 -23.47
N LEU A 269 0.80 -10.64 -24.18
CA LEU A 269 1.03 -9.47 -25.02
C LEU A 269 0.03 -9.41 -26.20
N GLU A 270 -0.32 -10.57 -26.78
CA GLU A 270 -1.37 -10.66 -27.80
C GLU A 270 -2.74 -10.27 -27.22
N PHE A 271 -3.11 -10.85 -26.08
CA PHE A 271 -4.36 -10.60 -25.38
C PHE A 271 -4.55 -9.11 -25.07
N TYR A 272 -3.60 -8.49 -24.36
CA TYR A 272 -3.69 -7.08 -24.01
C TYR A 272 -3.62 -6.17 -25.23
N SER A 273 -2.96 -6.58 -26.32
CA SER A 273 -2.99 -5.80 -27.56
C SER A 273 -4.39 -5.74 -28.16
N LYS A 274 -5.15 -6.86 -28.12
CA LYS A 274 -6.55 -6.89 -28.58
C LYS A 274 -7.46 -6.06 -27.69
N ILE A 275 -7.33 -6.18 -26.36
CA ILE A 275 -8.10 -5.36 -25.41
C ILE A 275 -7.81 -3.87 -25.59
N LYS A 276 -6.54 -3.47 -25.64
CA LYS A 276 -6.16 -2.06 -25.80
C LYS A 276 -6.55 -1.51 -27.17
N GLN A 277 -6.48 -2.33 -28.23
CA GLN A 277 -7.01 -1.97 -29.53
C GLN A 277 -8.52 -1.70 -29.49
N ALA A 278 -9.29 -2.59 -28.85
CA ALA A 278 -10.73 -2.43 -28.67
C ALA A 278 -11.06 -1.13 -27.92
N MET A 279 -10.27 -0.82 -26.89
CA MET A 279 -10.43 0.37 -26.05
C MET A 279 -10.04 1.67 -26.76
N ALA A 280 -8.97 1.67 -27.56
CA ALA A 280 -8.44 2.87 -28.21
C ALA A 280 -9.25 3.35 -29.43
N PHE A 281 -10.20 2.54 -29.93
CA PHE A 281 -11.01 2.88 -31.10
C PHE A 281 -11.85 4.15 -30.87
N ASP A 282 -11.72 5.16 -31.74
CA ASP A 282 -12.49 6.41 -31.65
C ASP A 282 -13.92 6.18 -32.18
N ARG A 283 -14.89 6.25 -31.25
CA ARG A 283 -16.30 5.91 -31.48
C ARG A 283 -17.14 7.11 -31.91
N ARG A 284 -16.59 8.34 -31.94
CA ARG A 284 -17.35 9.56 -32.25
C ARG A 284 -17.98 9.57 -33.64
N ASP A 285 -17.47 8.77 -34.57
CA ASP A 285 -17.99 8.60 -35.95
C ASP A 285 -18.18 7.12 -36.37
N GLY A 286 -18.10 6.15 -35.44
CA GLY A 286 -17.95 4.71 -35.73
C GLY A 286 -19.05 3.78 -35.20
N ASN A 287 -19.07 2.54 -35.70
CA ASN A 287 -19.90 1.43 -35.19
C ASN A 287 -19.07 0.59 -34.20
N SER A 288 -19.61 0.29 -33.02
CA SER A 288 -18.99 -0.54 -31.98
C SER A 288 -19.17 -2.05 -32.19
N ASP A 289 -20.07 -2.48 -33.08
CA ASP A 289 -20.30 -3.90 -33.37
C ASP A 289 -19.00 -4.70 -33.62
N PRO A 290 -18.01 -4.22 -34.42
CA PRO A 290 -16.78 -4.97 -34.66
C PRO A 290 -15.90 -5.12 -33.40
N ILE A 291 -16.06 -4.22 -32.42
CA ILE A 291 -15.33 -4.27 -31.15
C ILE A 291 -16.01 -5.29 -30.23
N ILE A 292 -17.34 -5.25 -30.17
CA ILE A 292 -18.14 -6.22 -29.41
C ILE A 292 -17.85 -7.63 -29.95
N GLU A 293 -17.92 -7.83 -31.27
CA GLU A 293 -17.61 -9.11 -31.93
C GLU A 293 -16.20 -9.59 -31.59
N LEU A 294 -15.19 -8.69 -31.57
CA LEU A 294 -13.83 -9.04 -31.16
C LEU A 294 -13.76 -9.49 -29.70
N LEU A 295 -14.44 -8.80 -28.78
CA LEU A 295 -14.44 -9.14 -27.35
C LEU A 295 -15.23 -10.43 -27.08
N GLU A 296 -16.35 -10.65 -27.76
CA GLU A 296 -17.12 -11.90 -27.70
C GLU A 296 -16.32 -13.09 -28.26
N ASP A 297 -15.65 -12.93 -29.41
CA ASP A 297 -14.73 -13.93 -29.96
C ASP A 297 -13.60 -14.25 -28.96
N MET A 298 -13.14 -13.26 -28.19
CA MET A 298 -12.17 -13.48 -27.12
C MET A 298 -12.77 -14.26 -25.95
N LEU A 299 -14.04 -14.05 -25.57
CA LEU A 299 -14.69 -14.86 -24.53
C LEU A 299 -14.82 -16.34 -24.94
N GLU A 300 -14.97 -16.62 -26.24
CA GLU A 300 -15.08 -17.99 -26.77
C GLU A 300 -13.74 -18.75 -26.88
N ASP A 301 -12.59 -18.07 -26.85
CA ASP A 301 -11.28 -18.72 -26.90
C ASP A 301 -10.91 -19.32 -25.53
N ASP A 302 -10.79 -20.65 -25.46
CA ASP A 302 -10.39 -21.39 -24.23
C ASP A 302 -9.13 -20.83 -23.55
N LYS A 303 -8.22 -20.22 -24.30
CA LYS A 303 -7.00 -19.62 -23.71
C LYS A 303 -7.28 -18.38 -22.86
N ASN A 304 -8.43 -17.73 -23.06
CA ASN A 304 -8.87 -16.55 -22.34
C ASN A 304 -9.66 -16.88 -21.07
N GLU A 305 -9.83 -18.15 -20.70
CA GLU A 305 -10.56 -18.56 -19.48
C GLU A 305 -10.08 -17.79 -18.23
N ILE A 306 -8.76 -17.59 -18.10
CA ILE A 306 -8.15 -16.85 -16.98
C ILE A 306 -8.23 -15.31 -17.10
N TYR A 307 -8.73 -14.80 -18.22
CA TYR A 307 -8.82 -13.37 -18.55
C TYR A 307 -10.26 -12.90 -18.82
N GLN A 308 -11.26 -13.76 -18.63
CA GLN A 308 -12.66 -13.43 -18.92
C GLN A 308 -13.15 -12.23 -18.12
N ASP A 309 -12.68 -12.08 -16.88
CA ASP A 309 -12.98 -10.93 -16.01
C ASP A 309 -12.63 -9.60 -16.67
N GLN A 310 -11.48 -9.52 -17.33
CA GLN A 310 -11.01 -8.34 -18.05
C GLN A 310 -11.79 -8.10 -19.34
N ILE A 311 -12.22 -9.18 -20.03
CA ILE A 311 -13.04 -9.05 -21.24
C ILE A 311 -14.44 -8.56 -20.89
N TYR A 312 -15.06 -9.09 -19.84
CA TYR A 312 -16.36 -8.60 -19.34
C TYR A 312 -16.28 -7.15 -18.88
N TYR A 313 -15.22 -6.77 -18.16
CA TYR A 313 -14.99 -5.37 -17.81
C TYR A 313 -14.83 -4.48 -19.05
N ALA A 314 -14.17 -4.99 -20.09
CA ALA A 314 -14.01 -4.26 -21.34
C ALA A 314 -15.34 -4.05 -22.07
N LEU A 315 -16.19 -5.08 -22.12
CA LEU A 315 -17.56 -4.99 -22.63
C LEU A 315 -18.41 -4.04 -21.78
N ALA A 316 -18.29 -4.08 -20.46
CA ALA A 316 -19.01 -3.20 -19.56
C ALA A 316 -18.66 -1.73 -19.80
N THR A 317 -17.36 -1.42 -19.89
CA THR A 317 -16.88 -0.06 -20.20
C THR A 317 -17.50 0.44 -21.51
N LEU A 318 -17.54 -0.41 -22.53
CA LEU A 318 -18.15 -0.07 -23.81
C LEU A 318 -19.68 0.17 -23.69
N ALA A 319 -20.39 -0.67 -22.95
CA ALA A 319 -21.83 -0.50 -22.70
C ALA A 319 -22.12 0.82 -21.96
N LEU A 320 -21.32 1.16 -20.95
CA LEU A 320 -21.45 2.40 -20.17
C LEU A 320 -21.20 3.64 -21.04
N GLU A 321 -20.16 3.63 -21.88
CA GLU A 321 -19.90 4.73 -22.82
C GLU A 321 -21.05 4.95 -23.82
N GLU A 322 -21.74 3.87 -24.21
CA GLU A 322 -22.93 3.91 -25.07
C GLU A 322 -24.22 4.23 -24.31
N ARG A 323 -24.12 4.56 -23.02
CA ARG A 323 -25.25 4.86 -22.13
C ARG A 323 -26.20 3.68 -21.93
N ARG A 324 -25.70 2.45 -22.09
CA ARG A 324 -26.39 1.20 -21.75
C ARG A 324 -26.00 0.80 -20.33
N LYS A 325 -26.49 1.55 -19.34
CA LYS A 325 -26.09 1.41 -17.92
C LYS A 325 -26.42 0.03 -17.36
N ASP A 326 -27.66 -0.43 -17.49
CA ASP A 326 -28.12 -1.74 -16.98
C ASP A 326 -27.22 -2.90 -17.47
N GLU A 327 -26.92 -2.91 -18.77
CA GLU A 327 -26.04 -3.92 -19.37
C GLU A 327 -24.60 -3.79 -18.88
N GLY A 328 -24.11 -2.56 -18.69
CA GLY A 328 -22.81 -2.30 -18.08
C GLY A 328 -22.70 -2.88 -16.67
N VAL A 329 -23.73 -2.68 -15.83
CA VAL A 329 -23.78 -3.24 -14.47
C VAL A 329 -23.78 -4.77 -14.52
N ASP A 330 -24.62 -5.39 -15.36
CA ASP A 330 -24.66 -6.85 -15.53
C ASP A 330 -23.29 -7.41 -15.93
N LEU A 331 -22.59 -6.75 -16.87
CA LEU A 331 -21.27 -7.16 -17.33
C LEU A 331 -20.19 -6.97 -16.25
N LEU A 332 -20.26 -5.93 -15.42
CA LEU A 332 -19.36 -5.75 -14.27
C LEU A 332 -19.56 -6.84 -13.21
N LEU A 333 -20.82 -7.21 -12.95
CA LEU A 333 -21.14 -8.33 -12.06
C LEU A 333 -20.63 -9.66 -12.63
N GLN A 334 -20.73 -9.88 -13.94
CA GLN A 334 -20.11 -11.05 -14.58
C GLN A 334 -18.58 -11.02 -14.46
N SER A 335 -17.96 -9.86 -14.64
CA SER A 335 -16.51 -9.68 -14.44
C SER A 335 -16.09 -10.13 -13.04
N LEU A 336 -16.83 -9.70 -12.00
CA LEU A 336 -16.59 -10.12 -10.62
C LEU A 336 -16.82 -11.62 -10.39
N LEU A 337 -17.85 -12.20 -11.02
CA LEU A 337 -18.22 -13.60 -10.87
C LEU A 337 -17.16 -14.56 -11.46
N VAL A 338 -16.61 -14.24 -12.63
CA VAL A 338 -15.61 -15.08 -13.29
C VAL A 338 -14.18 -14.79 -12.84
N ASN A 339 -13.97 -13.73 -12.06
CA ASN A 339 -12.67 -13.36 -11.54
C ASN A 339 -12.16 -14.40 -10.53
N LEU A 340 -11.07 -15.09 -10.89
CA LEU A 340 -10.46 -16.11 -10.04
C LEU A 340 -9.62 -15.46 -8.92
N ASP A 341 -8.50 -14.84 -9.29
CA ASP A 341 -7.51 -14.32 -8.32
C ASP A 341 -6.95 -12.92 -8.71
N ASN A 342 -7.53 -12.26 -9.71
CA ASN A 342 -7.02 -10.97 -10.20
C ASN A 342 -7.59 -9.82 -9.35
N THR A 343 -6.89 -9.50 -8.26
CA THR A 343 -7.28 -8.46 -7.28
C THR A 343 -7.45 -7.09 -7.93
N ARG A 344 -6.55 -6.72 -8.86
CA ARG A 344 -6.60 -5.42 -9.56
C ARG A 344 -7.85 -5.30 -10.43
N GLN A 345 -8.20 -6.35 -11.17
CA GLN A 345 -9.42 -6.33 -11.97
C GLN A 345 -10.67 -6.32 -11.09
N ARG A 346 -10.66 -7.06 -9.97
CA ARG A 346 -11.75 -7.05 -8.99
C ARG A 346 -11.95 -5.65 -8.39
N MET A 347 -10.87 -4.98 -8.01
CA MET A 347 -10.88 -3.58 -7.56
C MET A 347 -11.55 -2.67 -8.60
N LYS A 348 -11.14 -2.74 -9.87
CA LYS A 348 -11.73 -1.89 -10.92
C LYS A 348 -13.21 -2.11 -11.11
N SER A 349 -13.65 -3.37 -11.12
CA SER A 349 -15.06 -3.70 -11.31
C SER A 349 -15.90 -3.19 -10.13
N TYR A 350 -15.41 -3.32 -8.88
CA TYR A 350 -16.06 -2.73 -7.72
C TYR A 350 -16.07 -1.20 -7.76
N LEU A 351 -14.94 -0.58 -8.09
CA LEU A 351 -14.85 0.87 -8.18
C LEU A 351 -15.83 1.43 -9.22
N GLN A 352 -15.90 0.81 -10.40
CA GLN A 352 -16.82 1.22 -11.45
C GLN A 352 -18.30 1.04 -11.04
N LEU A 353 -18.63 -0.02 -10.31
CA LEU A 353 -19.98 -0.20 -9.75
C LEU A 353 -20.28 0.88 -8.70
N GLY A 354 -19.34 1.15 -7.78
CA GLY A 354 -19.47 2.23 -6.79
C GLY A 354 -19.71 3.59 -7.44
N ASP A 355 -18.95 3.92 -8.49
CA ASP A 355 -19.12 5.14 -9.27
C ASP A 355 -20.52 5.23 -9.92
N ILE A 356 -21.04 4.11 -10.48
CA ILE A 356 -22.38 4.07 -11.09
C ILE A 356 -23.47 4.29 -10.04
N TYR A 357 -23.44 3.55 -8.94
CA TYR A 357 -24.46 3.67 -7.89
C TYR A 357 -24.41 5.03 -7.21
N MET A 358 -23.21 5.62 -7.08
CA MET A 358 -23.05 6.99 -6.60
C MET A 358 -23.70 8.01 -7.55
N GLU A 359 -23.56 7.84 -8.86
CA GLU A 359 -24.24 8.69 -9.85
C GLU A 359 -25.77 8.54 -9.80
N GLU A 360 -26.27 7.36 -9.44
CA GLU A 360 -27.70 7.05 -9.30
C GLU A 360 -28.27 7.43 -7.92
N LEU A 361 -27.44 7.93 -7.01
CA LEU A 361 -27.78 8.26 -5.61
C LEU A 361 -28.25 7.03 -4.80
N ASP A 362 -27.86 5.84 -5.25
CA ASP A 362 -28.07 4.59 -4.51
C ASP A 362 -26.89 4.38 -3.55
N TYR A 363 -26.94 5.12 -2.44
CA TYR A 363 -25.83 5.20 -1.50
C TYR A 363 -25.53 3.87 -0.79
N GLU A 364 -26.53 2.99 -0.60
CA GLU A 364 -26.34 1.68 0.02
C GLU A 364 -25.44 0.80 -0.86
N ASN A 365 -25.77 0.68 -2.15
CA ASN A 365 -24.95 -0.07 -3.08
C ASN A 365 -23.60 0.62 -3.31
N ALA A 366 -23.59 1.95 -3.45
CA ALA A 366 -22.34 2.70 -3.62
C ALA A 366 -21.37 2.45 -2.45
N GLN A 367 -21.86 2.53 -1.20
CA GLN A 367 -21.09 2.26 0.02
C GLN A 367 -20.46 0.87 -0.04
N ALA A 368 -21.27 -0.17 -0.31
CA ALA A 368 -20.81 -1.55 -0.32
C ALA A 368 -19.72 -1.80 -1.39
N TYR A 369 -19.85 -1.17 -2.55
CA TYR A 369 -18.90 -1.30 -3.64
C TYR A 369 -17.62 -0.48 -3.43
N TYR A 370 -17.69 0.73 -2.87
CA TYR A 370 -16.49 1.48 -2.50
C TYR A 370 -15.71 0.80 -1.37
N ASP A 371 -16.40 0.27 -0.35
CA ASP A 371 -15.77 -0.53 0.71
C ASP A 371 -15.03 -1.74 0.12
N SER A 372 -15.70 -2.47 -0.79
CA SER A 372 -15.09 -3.61 -1.47
C SER A 372 -13.90 -3.18 -2.32
N ALA A 373 -14.01 -2.10 -3.09
CA ALA A 373 -12.92 -1.55 -3.89
C ALA A 373 -11.70 -1.17 -3.04
N ARG A 374 -11.93 -0.50 -1.89
CA ARG A 374 -10.90 -0.11 -0.93
C ARG A 374 -10.04 -1.30 -0.49
N THR A 375 -10.66 -2.44 -0.19
CA THR A 375 -9.91 -3.63 0.29
C THR A 375 -8.89 -4.20 -0.70
N PHE A 376 -9.06 -3.93 -1.99
CA PHE A 376 -8.20 -4.44 -3.06
C PHE A 376 -7.34 -3.34 -3.72
N MET A 377 -7.43 -2.10 -3.24
CA MET A 377 -6.68 -0.97 -3.78
C MET A 377 -5.30 -0.85 -3.12
N GLU A 378 -4.29 -0.56 -3.93
CA GLU A 378 -2.93 -0.26 -3.45
C GLU A 378 -2.86 1.21 -2.98
N ASP A 379 -2.11 1.49 -1.90
CA ASP A 379 -1.97 2.84 -1.32
C ASP A 379 -1.42 3.86 -2.35
N GLU A 380 -0.63 3.42 -3.32
CA GLU A 380 -0.08 4.26 -4.38
C GLU A 380 -1.07 4.60 -5.51
N ASN A 381 -2.30 4.06 -5.47
CA ASN A 381 -3.32 4.37 -6.47
C ASN A 381 -3.76 5.84 -6.40
N GLU A 382 -3.88 6.51 -7.54
CA GLU A 382 -4.27 7.93 -7.63
C GLU A 382 -5.62 8.24 -6.98
N ARG A 383 -6.57 7.29 -7.01
CA ARG A 383 -7.91 7.44 -6.43
C ARG A 383 -8.03 6.88 -5.01
N PHE A 384 -6.94 6.42 -4.38
CA PHE A 384 -7.02 5.78 -3.06
C PHE A 384 -7.66 6.69 -2.01
N ASP A 385 -7.13 7.91 -1.84
CA ASP A 385 -7.64 8.87 -0.84
C ASP A 385 -9.12 9.24 -1.08
N GLU A 386 -9.54 9.31 -2.34
CA GLU A 386 -10.93 9.58 -2.73
C GLU A 386 -11.84 8.41 -2.33
N VAL A 387 -11.46 7.18 -2.69
CA VAL A 387 -12.25 5.98 -2.43
C VAL A 387 -12.31 5.65 -0.94
N ASP A 388 -11.21 5.85 -0.20
CA ASP A 388 -11.17 5.67 1.24
C ASP A 388 -12.10 6.66 1.95
N ALA A 389 -12.01 7.94 1.59
CA ALA A 389 -12.93 8.95 2.12
C ALA A 389 -14.39 8.68 1.74
N MET A 390 -14.65 8.22 0.52
CA MET A 390 -16.00 7.91 0.05
C MET A 390 -16.60 6.72 0.81
N ALA A 391 -15.83 5.65 1.01
CA ALA A 391 -16.23 4.48 1.79
C ALA A 391 -16.65 4.88 3.22
N ASP A 392 -15.82 5.67 3.91
CA ASP A 392 -16.10 6.12 5.28
C ASP A 392 -17.29 7.10 5.35
N ASN A 393 -17.37 8.06 4.41
CA ASN A 393 -18.43 9.06 4.38
C ASN A 393 -19.79 8.47 4.03
N LEU A 394 -19.84 7.54 3.07
CA LEU A 394 -21.07 6.87 2.70
C LEU A 394 -21.56 5.92 3.80
N THR A 395 -20.66 5.33 4.59
CA THR A 395 -21.05 4.51 5.75
C THR A 395 -21.90 5.32 6.73
N GLU A 396 -21.44 6.51 7.13
CA GLU A 396 -22.21 7.38 8.02
C GLU A 396 -23.53 7.84 7.39
N LEU A 397 -23.54 8.13 6.08
CA LEU A 397 -24.78 8.48 5.39
C LEU A 397 -25.79 7.33 5.40
N VAL A 398 -25.35 6.14 4.97
CA VAL A 398 -26.19 4.95 4.85
C VAL A 398 -26.72 4.53 6.22
N ASP A 399 -25.92 4.60 7.28
CA ASP A 399 -26.39 4.32 8.65
C ASP A 399 -27.59 5.20 9.02
N ASN A 400 -27.52 6.51 8.75
CA ASN A 400 -28.63 7.43 9.02
C ASN A 400 -29.83 7.16 8.11
N LEU A 401 -29.62 6.90 6.82
CA LEU A 401 -30.70 6.57 5.88
C LEU A 401 -31.41 5.25 6.25
N MET A 402 -30.65 4.25 6.69
CA MET A 402 -31.20 2.98 7.17
C MET A 402 -32.03 3.17 8.44
N VAL A 403 -31.58 4.00 9.39
CA VAL A 403 -32.38 4.34 10.58
C VAL A 403 -33.71 4.98 10.16
N ILE A 404 -33.70 5.92 9.21
CA ILE A 404 -34.94 6.55 8.72
C ILE A 404 -35.87 5.49 8.12
N THR A 405 -35.38 4.70 7.15
CA THR A 405 -36.19 3.69 6.45
C THR A 405 -36.70 2.60 7.38
N GLU A 406 -35.88 2.12 8.33
CA GLU A 406 -36.26 1.11 9.31
C GLU A 406 -37.36 1.64 10.24
N GLN A 407 -37.12 2.78 10.87
CA GLN A 407 -38.09 3.35 11.81
C GLN A 407 -39.40 3.73 11.12
N ASP A 408 -39.35 4.24 9.89
CA ASP A 408 -40.54 4.51 9.09
C ASP A 408 -41.34 3.24 8.81
N SER A 409 -40.67 2.17 8.41
CA SER A 409 -41.32 0.87 8.16
C SER A 409 -41.99 0.33 9.42
N LEU A 410 -41.33 0.44 10.58
CA LEU A 410 -41.88 0.02 11.87
C LEU A 410 -43.11 0.85 12.26
N LEU A 411 -43.05 2.16 12.08
CA LEU A 411 -44.16 3.08 12.37
C LEU A 411 -45.35 2.89 11.42
N GLU A 412 -45.10 2.62 10.14
CA GLU A 412 -46.14 2.30 9.16
C GLU A 412 -46.93 1.06 9.58
N ILE A 413 -46.23 0.01 10.05
CA ILE A 413 -46.86 -1.19 10.60
C ILE A 413 -47.67 -0.84 11.85
N CYS A 414 -47.21 0.07 12.70
CA CYS A 414 -47.95 0.52 13.88
C CYS A 414 -49.24 1.31 13.56
N ASP A 415 -49.29 1.99 12.41
CA ASP A 415 -50.44 2.78 11.95
C ASP A 415 -51.57 1.92 11.35
N LEU A 416 -51.29 0.65 11.07
CA LEU A 416 -52.29 -0.32 10.67
C LEU A 416 -53.27 -0.63 11.81
N SER A 417 -54.47 -1.10 11.43
CA SER A 417 -55.42 -1.65 12.41
C SER A 417 -54.84 -2.91 13.06
N GLU A 418 -55.31 -3.29 14.24
CA GLU A 418 -54.78 -4.48 14.94
C GLU A 418 -54.88 -5.77 14.10
N GLU A 419 -55.94 -5.90 13.30
CA GLU A 419 -56.15 -7.01 12.36
C GLU A 419 -55.18 -6.91 11.18
N ASP A 420 -55.11 -5.76 10.51
CA ASP A 420 -54.21 -5.55 9.36
C ASP A 420 -52.73 -5.69 9.74
N ARG A 421 -52.36 -5.27 10.97
CA ARG A 421 -51.01 -5.40 11.51
C ARG A 421 -50.63 -6.86 11.72
N GLN A 422 -51.55 -7.68 12.25
CA GLN A 422 -51.32 -9.12 12.41
C GLN A 422 -51.17 -9.80 11.04
N ASP A 423 -52.01 -9.44 10.07
CA ASP A 423 -51.93 -9.98 8.71
C ASP A 423 -50.62 -9.58 8.03
N ARG A 424 -50.18 -8.32 8.19
CA ARG A 424 -48.89 -7.85 7.64
C ARG A 424 -47.70 -8.57 8.26
N ILE A 425 -47.68 -8.79 9.57
CA ILE A 425 -46.62 -9.56 10.23
C ILE A 425 -46.63 -11.02 9.78
N GLN A 426 -47.80 -11.63 9.59
CA GLN A 426 -47.90 -12.98 9.03
C GLN A 426 -47.39 -13.05 7.59
N GLU A 427 -47.68 -12.04 6.78
CA GLU A 427 -47.13 -11.94 5.42
C GLU A 427 -45.60 -11.83 5.45
N ILE A 428 -45.03 -11.00 6.34
CA ILE A 428 -43.57 -10.88 6.51
C ILE A 428 -42.96 -12.22 6.94
N ILE A 429 -43.57 -12.93 7.90
CA ILE A 429 -43.10 -14.27 8.30
C ILE A 429 -43.15 -15.24 7.12
N PHE A 430 -44.24 -15.23 6.35
CA PHE A 430 -44.37 -16.06 5.16
C PHE A 430 -43.29 -15.73 4.11
N GLN A 431 -42.97 -14.45 3.91
CA GLN A 431 -41.88 -14.03 3.03
C GLN A 431 -40.52 -14.51 3.54
N LEU A 432 -40.24 -14.36 4.83
CA LEU A 432 -39.00 -14.87 5.46
C LEU A 432 -38.90 -16.40 5.35
N GLU A 433 -40.01 -17.12 5.50
CA GLU A 433 -40.09 -18.57 5.32
C GLU A 433 -39.80 -18.98 3.88
N ASP A 434 -40.40 -18.29 2.91
CA ASP A 434 -40.20 -18.54 1.48
C ASP A 434 -38.77 -18.20 1.04
N GLU A 435 -38.22 -17.06 1.46
CA GLU A 435 -36.83 -16.67 1.19
C GLU A 435 -35.81 -17.62 1.83
N ALA A 436 -36.08 -18.09 3.05
CA ALA A 436 -35.25 -19.11 3.68
C ALA A 436 -35.31 -20.43 2.89
N GLU A 437 -36.48 -20.82 2.40
CA GLU A 437 -36.63 -22.01 1.57
C GLU A 437 -35.93 -21.85 0.22
N GLN A 438 -36.11 -20.74 -0.49
CA GLN A 438 -35.44 -20.45 -1.75
C GLN A 438 -33.92 -20.42 -1.58
N ARG A 439 -33.39 -19.82 -0.50
CA ARG A 439 -31.96 -19.86 -0.18
C ARG A 439 -31.48 -21.29 0.06
N ARG A 440 -32.26 -22.11 0.77
CA ARG A 440 -31.96 -23.54 0.95
C ARG A 440 -31.95 -24.29 -0.38
N GLU A 441 -32.96 -24.10 -1.22
CA GLU A 441 -33.07 -24.74 -2.54
C GLU A 441 -31.94 -24.31 -3.48
N ALA A 442 -31.62 -23.01 -3.54
CA ALA A 442 -30.51 -22.48 -4.33
C ALA A 442 -29.16 -23.01 -3.84
N ALA A 443 -28.94 -23.08 -2.53
CA ALA A 443 -27.74 -23.67 -1.96
C ALA A 443 -27.63 -25.17 -2.27
N ILE A 444 -28.76 -25.90 -2.27
CA ILE A 444 -28.81 -27.31 -2.68
C ILE A 444 -28.48 -27.44 -4.17
N ALA A 445 -29.11 -26.65 -5.03
CA ALA A 445 -28.89 -26.68 -6.48
C ALA A 445 -27.45 -26.32 -6.85
N ALA A 446 -26.87 -25.29 -6.22
CA ALA A 446 -25.47 -24.91 -6.40
C ALA A 446 -24.52 -26.04 -5.95
N ALA A 447 -24.81 -26.67 -4.80
CA ALA A 447 -24.03 -27.81 -4.33
C ALA A 447 -24.17 -29.05 -5.23
N GLU A 448 -25.35 -29.29 -5.82
CA GLU A 448 -25.59 -30.37 -6.79
C GLU A 448 -24.85 -30.12 -8.11
N ALA A 449 -24.86 -28.89 -8.62
CA ALA A 449 -24.08 -28.49 -9.78
C ALA A 449 -22.56 -28.59 -9.53
N GLU A 450 -22.09 -28.21 -8.34
CA GLU A 450 -20.69 -28.36 -7.91
C GLU A 450 -20.30 -29.85 -7.80
N LEU A 451 -21.21 -30.72 -7.34
CA LEU A 451 -21.02 -32.17 -7.26
C LEU A 451 -20.98 -32.82 -8.66
N GLU A 452 -21.84 -32.37 -9.58
CA GLU A 452 -21.89 -32.85 -10.96
C GLU A 452 -20.63 -32.46 -11.74
N ASN A 453 -20.15 -31.22 -11.54
CA ASN A 453 -18.89 -30.72 -12.10
C ASN A 453 -17.64 -31.38 -11.47
N ALA A 454 -17.67 -31.76 -10.20
CA ALA A 454 -16.53 -32.36 -9.52
C ALA A 454 -16.22 -33.80 -9.96
N GLY A 455 -17.20 -34.57 -10.45
CA GLY A 455 -17.02 -35.96 -10.88
C GLY A 455 -16.47 -36.91 -9.79
N ASP A 456 -15.78 -37.98 -10.18
CA ASP A 456 -15.18 -38.97 -9.24
C ASP A 456 -13.79 -38.54 -8.70
N ASN A 457 -13.48 -37.23 -8.78
CA ASN A 457 -12.18 -36.71 -8.39
C ASN A 457 -11.90 -36.91 -6.89
N GLY A 458 -10.92 -37.78 -6.61
CA GLY A 458 -10.46 -38.07 -5.25
C GLY A 458 -11.28 -39.11 -4.49
N ALA A 459 -12.10 -39.92 -5.18
CA ALA A 459 -12.82 -41.02 -4.55
C ALA A 459 -11.87 -41.99 -3.82
N GLY A 460 -12.12 -42.22 -2.52
CA GLY A 460 -11.29 -43.05 -1.65
C GLY A 460 -10.07 -42.35 -1.01
N MET A 461 -9.81 -41.07 -1.34
CA MET A 461 -8.76 -40.26 -0.72
C MET A 461 -9.23 -39.67 0.63
N PHE A 462 -8.27 -39.22 1.45
CA PHE A 462 -8.53 -38.48 2.69
C PHE A 462 -9.43 -37.27 2.42
N TRP A 463 -10.37 -36.98 3.32
CA TRP A 463 -11.54 -36.11 3.07
C TRP A 463 -11.25 -34.74 2.43
N PRO A 464 -10.14 -34.00 2.71
CA PRO A 464 -9.86 -32.71 2.07
C PRO A 464 -9.57 -32.82 0.56
N TYR A 465 -9.21 -34.01 0.09
CA TYR A 465 -8.90 -34.29 -1.32
C TYR A 465 -10.02 -35.04 -2.02
N ASN A 466 -11.11 -35.36 -1.33
CA ASN A 466 -12.28 -35.98 -1.89
C ASN A 466 -13.37 -34.92 -2.02
N ALA A 467 -13.68 -34.51 -3.26
CA ALA A 467 -14.63 -33.45 -3.52
C ALA A 467 -16.03 -33.77 -2.96
N GLN A 468 -16.48 -35.03 -3.09
CA GLN A 468 -17.77 -35.47 -2.53
C GLN A 468 -17.81 -35.37 -1.01
N LEU A 469 -16.74 -35.77 -0.31
CA LEU A 469 -16.68 -35.66 1.15
C LEU A 469 -16.56 -34.22 1.64
N LYS A 470 -15.89 -33.33 0.89
CA LYS A 470 -15.85 -31.88 1.19
C LYS A 470 -17.23 -31.25 1.07
N ILE A 471 -17.92 -31.48 -0.05
CA ILE A 471 -19.26 -30.93 -0.30
C ILE A 471 -20.25 -31.48 0.74
N ALA A 472 -20.25 -32.79 0.97
CA ALA A 472 -21.09 -33.42 2.01
C ALA A 472 -20.73 -32.94 3.43
N GLY A 473 -19.46 -32.70 3.71
CA GLY A 473 -18.98 -32.16 4.99
C GLY A 473 -19.45 -30.71 5.21
N ARG A 474 -19.39 -29.86 4.17
CA ARG A 474 -19.90 -28.49 4.20
C ARG A 474 -21.41 -28.45 4.39
N ARG A 475 -22.16 -29.34 3.73
CA ARG A 475 -23.61 -29.50 3.94
C ARG A 475 -23.93 -29.90 5.37
N ASN A 476 -23.32 -30.97 5.87
CA ASN A 476 -23.51 -31.40 7.26
C ASN A 476 -23.11 -30.29 8.26
N PHE A 477 -22.09 -29.50 7.94
CA PHE A 477 -21.70 -28.38 8.79
C PHE A 477 -22.81 -27.33 8.87
N ARG A 478 -23.36 -26.89 7.72
CA ARG A 478 -24.49 -25.96 7.70
C ARG A 478 -25.73 -26.54 8.37
N ASP A 479 -26.07 -27.80 8.11
CA ASP A 479 -27.26 -28.46 8.72
C ASP A 479 -27.18 -28.50 10.26
N PHE A 480 -25.97 -28.61 10.83
CA PHE A 480 -25.77 -28.66 12.28
C PHE A 480 -25.47 -27.31 12.92
N TRP A 481 -24.85 -26.38 12.19
CA TRP A 481 -24.28 -25.16 12.78
C TRP A 481 -24.79 -23.86 12.16
N GLY A 482 -25.53 -23.91 11.05
CA GLY A 482 -25.94 -22.73 10.26
C GLY A 482 -24.76 -22.08 9.52
N ASP A 483 -25.00 -20.89 8.97
CA ASP A 483 -23.94 -20.05 8.42
C ASP A 483 -23.18 -19.35 9.56
N ARG A 484 -21.91 -19.73 9.73
CA ARG A 484 -21.01 -19.18 10.76
C ARG A 484 -19.96 -18.30 10.12
N ILE A 485 -19.81 -17.09 10.66
CA ILE A 485 -18.69 -16.21 10.33
C ILE A 485 -17.35 -16.87 10.73
N LEU A 486 -16.30 -16.60 9.95
CA LEU A 486 -14.97 -17.16 10.16
C LEU A 486 -14.27 -16.40 11.29
N GLU A 487 -14.30 -16.96 12.49
CA GLU A 487 -13.68 -16.34 13.67
C GLU A 487 -13.18 -17.37 14.70
N ASP A 488 -12.31 -16.91 15.61
CA ASP A 488 -11.76 -17.73 16.68
C ASP A 488 -12.82 -18.08 17.74
N HIS A 489 -12.94 -19.38 18.02
CA HIS A 489 -13.91 -19.97 18.94
C HIS A 489 -15.38 -19.93 18.48
N TRP A 490 -15.64 -19.91 17.17
CA TRP A 490 -16.98 -19.92 16.54
C TRP A 490 -17.96 -21.02 17.04
N ARG A 491 -17.49 -22.05 17.77
CA ARG A 491 -18.30 -23.14 18.34
C ARG A 491 -18.92 -22.84 19.73
N ARG A 492 -18.76 -21.64 20.30
CA ARG A 492 -19.25 -21.30 21.65
C ARG A 492 -20.50 -20.40 21.57
N SER A 493 -21.59 -20.79 22.23
CA SER A 493 -22.91 -20.14 22.16
C SER A 493 -23.04 -18.79 22.89
N MET A 494 -22.06 -18.40 23.71
CA MET A 494 -22.08 -17.12 24.45
C MET A 494 -20.74 -16.42 24.27
N LYS A 495 -20.68 -15.44 23.36
CA LYS A 495 -19.53 -14.53 23.23
C LYS A 495 -19.92 -13.08 22.91
N MET A 496 -21.19 -12.69 23.09
CA MET A 496 -21.68 -11.33 22.83
C MET A 496 -21.52 -10.34 24.00
N MET A 497 -20.86 -10.72 25.11
CA MET A 497 -20.67 -9.84 26.27
C MET A 497 -19.19 -9.68 26.70
N ALA A 498 -18.24 -10.22 25.93
CA ALA A 498 -16.80 -10.15 26.26
C ALA A 498 -15.94 -9.48 25.18
N ALA A 499 -16.53 -9.06 24.05
CA ALA A 499 -15.80 -8.41 22.94
C ALA A 499 -15.94 -6.88 22.94
N PHE A 500 -16.86 -6.31 23.72
CA PHE A 500 -17.09 -4.85 23.81
C PHE A 500 -16.49 -4.20 25.08
N SER A 501 -15.74 -4.95 25.89
CA SER A 501 -15.18 -4.43 27.15
C SER A 501 -13.68 -4.15 27.14
N ASP A 502 -12.96 -4.44 26.04
CA ASP A 502 -11.48 -4.38 26.04
C ASP A 502 -10.89 -3.31 25.09
N GLU A 503 -11.72 -2.49 24.42
CA GLU A 503 -11.22 -1.44 23.51
C GLU A 503 -11.71 -0.01 23.82
N PHE A 504 -12.45 0.18 24.92
CA PHE A 504 -12.67 1.51 25.51
C PHE A 504 -12.42 1.49 27.01
N GLY A 505 -11.31 2.10 27.41
CA GLY A 505 -10.96 2.28 28.81
C GLY A 505 -11.86 3.31 29.52
N ASP A 506 -12.38 2.86 30.66
CA ASP A 506 -12.89 3.60 31.83
C ASP A 506 -14.12 4.52 31.66
N GLY A 507 -15.27 3.97 32.07
CA GLY A 507 -16.54 4.68 32.25
C GLY A 507 -17.57 3.79 32.97
N GLU A 508 -17.37 3.52 34.26
CA GLU A 508 -18.42 3.01 35.14
C GLU A 508 -19.53 4.07 35.30
N GLU A 509 -20.74 3.81 34.78
CA GLU A 509 -21.96 3.70 35.60
C GLU A 509 -23.24 3.43 34.78
N ASN A 510 -24.02 2.46 35.27
CA ASN A 510 -25.48 2.28 35.16
C ASN A 510 -26.12 1.96 33.81
N LEU A 511 -26.24 0.66 33.51
CA LEU A 511 -27.49 0.05 33.01
C LEU A 511 -27.66 -1.34 33.67
N THR A 512 -28.13 -1.34 34.92
CA THR A 512 -28.70 -2.54 35.54
C THR A 512 -30.13 -2.75 35.04
N ASN A 513 -30.39 -3.95 34.50
CA ASN A 513 -31.68 -4.63 34.29
C ASN A 513 -32.03 -4.94 32.82
N THR A 514 -31.44 -6.00 32.28
CA THR A 514 -32.14 -6.92 31.35
C THR A 514 -31.44 -8.28 31.37
N GLU A 515 -31.75 -9.08 32.40
CA GLU A 515 -31.26 -10.47 32.53
C GLU A 515 -32.23 -11.50 31.89
N GLU A 516 -33.20 -11.05 31.08
CA GLU A 516 -34.14 -11.92 30.37
C GLU A 516 -34.38 -11.41 28.94
N ALA A 517 -33.41 -11.59 28.05
CA ALA A 517 -33.67 -11.63 26.60
C ALA A 517 -32.56 -12.40 25.87
N LEU A 518 -33.00 -13.44 25.15
CA LEU A 518 -32.36 -14.08 23.98
C LEU A 518 -31.20 -15.06 24.23
N GLU A 519 -31.58 -16.26 24.70
CA GLU A 519 -31.10 -17.50 24.06
C GLU A 519 -31.94 -17.72 22.79
N VAL A 520 -31.45 -17.29 21.61
CA VAL A 520 -32.03 -17.75 20.32
C VAL A 520 -30.89 -18.16 19.40
N GLY A 521 -30.90 -19.43 19.00
CA GLY A 521 -30.03 -19.96 17.96
C GLY A 521 -30.44 -19.40 16.61
N GLY A 522 -29.45 -19.03 15.78
CA GLY A 522 -29.68 -18.60 14.40
C GLY A 522 -30.48 -19.64 13.61
N ASP A 523 -31.41 -19.13 12.79
CA ASP A 523 -32.38 -19.79 11.90
C ASP A 523 -33.82 -20.05 12.42
N GLU A 524 -34.19 -19.72 13.66
CA GLU A 524 -35.62 -19.66 14.00
C GLU A 524 -36.22 -18.32 13.54
N ILE A 525 -37.11 -18.39 12.54
CA ILE A 525 -37.92 -17.25 12.09
C ILE A 525 -38.77 -16.79 13.27
N PRO A 526 -38.70 -15.50 13.68
CA PRO A 526 -39.43 -15.00 14.83
C PRO A 526 -40.93 -15.27 14.73
N SER A 527 -41.53 -15.59 15.87
CA SER A 527 -42.98 -15.79 15.97
C SER A 527 -43.73 -14.46 15.79
N VAL A 528 -45.02 -14.54 15.42
CA VAL A 528 -45.91 -13.37 15.30
C VAL A 528 -45.91 -12.54 16.60
N GLU A 529 -45.89 -13.20 17.77
CA GLU A 529 -45.89 -12.51 19.07
C GLU A 529 -44.58 -11.78 19.34
N GLU A 530 -43.43 -12.34 18.94
CA GLU A 530 -42.12 -11.71 19.09
C GLU A 530 -41.96 -10.49 18.19
N LEU A 531 -42.38 -10.58 16.93
CA LEU A 531 -42.33 -9.43 16.00
C LEU A 531 -43.28 -8.31 16.44
N LEU A 532 -44.50 -8.65 16.88
CA LEU A 532 -45.44 -7.65 17.39
C LEU A 532 -44.95 -6.98 18.67
N ALA A 533 -44.25 -7.70 19.55
CA ALA A 533 -43.68 -7.15 20.78
C ALA A 533 -42.51 -6.20 20.52
N GLY A 534 -41.81 -6.35 19.40
CA GLY A 534 -40.70 -5.48 19.00
C GLY A 534 -41.13 -4.16 18.34
N LEU A 535 -42.41 -3.99 17.98
CA LEU A 535 -42.87 -2.79 17.30
C LEU A 535 -43.01 -1.58 18.25
N PRO A 536 -42.55 -0.38 17.86
CA PRO A 536 -42.63 0.85 18.66
C PRO A 536 -44.03 1.48 18.63
N CYS A 537 -45.07 0.71 18.92
CA CYS A 537 -46.46 1.16 18.75
C CYS A 537 -47.05 1.87 19.98
N ASP A 538 -46.46 1.69 21.18
CA ASP A 538 -46.88 2.47 22.34
C ASP A 538 -46.37 3.91 22.26
N SER A 539 -47.04 4.84 22.94
CA SER A 539 -46.74 6.27 22.78
C SER A 539 -45.29 6.63 23.11
N VAL A 540 -44.66 5.96 24.08
CA VAL A 540 -43.28 6.29 24.50
C VAL A 540 -42.28 5.76 23.49
N ALA A 541 -42.44 4.51 23.06
CA ALA A 541 -41.59 3.93 22.01
C ALA A 541 -41.74 4.69 20.68
N ARG A 542 -42.97 5.08 20.33
CA ARG A 542 -43.25 5.86 19.13
C ARG A 542 -42.55 7.22 19.14
N ASP A 543 -42.64 7.96 20.25
CA ASP A 543 -41.94 9.24 20.41
C ASP A 543 -40.42 9.06 20.32
N GLY A 544 -39.90 7.93 20.82
CA GLY A 544 -38.50 7.52 20.66
C GLY A 544 -38.10 7.30 19.20
N SER A 545 -38.86 6.51 18.45
CA SER A 545 -38.64 6.27 17.01
C SER A 545 -38.67 7.57 16.21
N VAL A 546 -39.62 8.47 16.49
CA VAL A 546 -39.70 9.79 15.84
C VAL A 546 -38.46 10.64 16.19
N ALA A 547 -37.95 10.59 17.42
CA ALA A 547 -36.72 11.28 17.79
C ALA A 547 -35.49 10.72 17.06
N MET A 548 -35.39 9.40 16.91
CA MET A 548 -34.31 8.76 16.14
C MET A 548 -34.35 9.17 14.66
N ILE A 549 -35.54 9.21 14.05
CA ILE A 549 -35.72 9.71 12.67
C ILE A 549 -35.26 11.17 12.57
N ALA A 550 -35.61 12.01 13.56
CA ALA A 550 -35.24 13.43 13.56
C ALA A 550 -33.72 13.63 13.62
N GLU A 551 -33.05 12.87 14.48
CA GLU A 551 -31.60 12.86 14.60
C GLU A 551 -30.95 12.37 13.29
N ALA A 552 -31.45 11.26 12.73
CA ALA A 552 -30.93 10.68 11.52
C ALA A 552 -31.05 11.62 10.31
N TYR A 553 -32.19 12.30 10.12
CA TYR A 553 -32.33 13.32 9.07
C TYR A 553 -31.36 14.49 9.29
N TYR A 554 -31.20 14.95 10.53
CA TYR A 554 -30.28 16.05 10.83
C TYR A 554 -28.84 15.67 10.47
N ASN A 555 -28.39 14.49 10.92
CA ASN A 555 -27.06 13.97 10.66
C ASN A 555 -26.84 13.67 9.17
N ALA A 556 -27.80 13.05 8.47
CA ALA A 556 -27.72 12.82 7.04
C ALA A 556 -27.52 14.13 6.26
N GLY A 557 -28.24 15.20 6.61
CA GLY A 557 -28.05 16.51 6.00
C GLY A 557 -26.67 17.11 6.27
N LEU A 558 -26.08 16.86 7.46
CA LEU A 558 -24.70 17.26 7.74
C LEU A 558 -23.70 16.48 6.89
N VAL A 559 -23.89 15.18 6.73
CA VAL A 559 -23.04 14.35 5.87
C VAL A 559 -23.10 14.83 4.43
N TYR A 560 -24.31 15.07 3.89
CA TYR A 560 -24.46 15.63 2.54
C TYR A 560 -23.69 16.94 2.37
N LYS A 561 -23.84 17.88 3.30
CA LYS A 561 -23.20 19.21 3.20
C LYS A 561 -21.69 19.17 3.40
N GLU A 562 -21.24 18.59 4.51
CA GLU A 562 -19.86 18.74 4.99
C GLU A 562 -18.93 17.69 4.39
N LYS A 563 -19.44 16.49 4.08
CA LYS A 563 -18.65 15.37 3.57
C LYS A 563 -18.79 15.16 2.06
N LEU A 564 -20.01 15.26 1.53
CA LEU A 564 -20.28 15.05 0.10
C LEU A 564 -20.34 16.35 -0.71
N SER A 565 -20.32 17.51 -0.04
CA SER A 565 -20.52 18.83 -0.68
C SER A 565 -21.80 18.92 -1.52
N ASP A 566 -22.82 18.12 -1.19
CA ASP A 566 -24.10 18.07 -1.87
C ASP A 566 -25.11 18.95 -1.12
N LEU A 567 -25.11 20.23 -1.46
CA LEU A 567 -25.98 21.22 -0.81
C LEU A 567 -27.47 21.01 -1.15
N GLU A 568 -27.78 20.37 -2.28
CA GLU A 568 -29.16 20.14 -2.71
C GLU A 568 -29.79 19.02 -1.87
N ASN A 569 -29.14 17.85 -1.80
CA ASN A 569 -29.61 16.75 -0.95
C ASN A 569 -29.60 17.13 0.54
N ALA A 570 -28.65 17.95 1.00
CA ALA A 570 -28.66 18.47 2.37
C ALA A 570 -29.91 19.31 2.67
N ILE A 571 -30.26 20.25 1.77
CA ILE A 571 -31.45 21.09 1.89
C ILE A 571 -32.71 20.23 1.88
N ASP A 572 -32.83 19.29 0.95
CA ASP A 572 -34.01 18.44 0.81
C ASP A 572 -34.22 17.57 2.05
N THR A 573 -33.14 16.95 2.55
CA THR A 573 -33.14 16.12 3.76
C THR A 573 -33.58 16.91 5.00
N TRP A 574 -33.05 18.11 5.19
CA TRP A 574 -33.43 18.97 6.31
C TRP A 574 -34.82 19.58 6.16
N THR A 575 -35.27 19.86 4.93
CA THR A 575 -36.63 20.34 4.68
C THR A 575 -37.63 19.23 5.02
N GLU A 576 -37.37 17.99 4.61
CA GLU A 576 -38.19 16.82 4.93
C GLU A 576 -38.34 16.63 6.45
N LEU A 577 -37.25 16.76 7.22
CA LEU A 577 -37.31 16.75 8.69
C LEU A 577 -38.34 17.75 9.22
N THR A 578 -38.32 18.96 8.69
CA THR A 578 -39.16 20.07 9.16
C THR A 578 -40.60 20.01 8.68
N GLU A 579 -40.86 19.31 7.57
CA GLU A 579 -42.20 19.10 7.03
C GLU A 579 -42.90 17.90 7.69
N ARG A 580 -42.14 16.85 7.99
CA ARG A 580 -42.67 15.62 8.62
C ARG A 580 -42.97 15.78 10.10
N MET A 581 -42.28 16.68 10.80
CA MET A 581 -42.37 16.81 12.25
C MET A 581 -42.87 18.19 12.67
N ASP A 582 -43.90 18.25 13.51
CA ASP A 582 -44.41 19.52 14.03
C ASP A 582 -43.38 20.25 14.92
N GLU A 583 -42.63 19.51 15.74
CA GLU A 583 -41.53 20.00 16.58
C GLU A 583 -40.57 18.86 16.97
N SER A 584 -39.29 19.18 17.16
CA SER A 584 -38.22 18.23 17.50
C SER A 584 -37.04 18.98 18.12
N ALA A 585 -36.17 18.28 18.86
CA ALA A 585 -34.97 18.89 19.43
C ALA A 585 -34.00 19.44 18.38
N PHE A 586 -34.05 18.90 17.15
CA PHE A 586 -33.16 19.28 16.05
C PHE A 586 -33.69 20.46 15.24
N HIS A 587 -34.98 20.82 15.30
CA HIS A 587 -35.56 21.93 14.53
C HIS A 587 -34.79 23.26 14.61
N PRO A 588 -34.41 23.77 15.80
CA PRO A 588 -33.65 25.03 15.87
C PRO A 588 -32.34 24.96 15.09
N THR A 589 -31.63 23.83 15.22
CA THR A 589 -30.34 23.60 14.57
C THR A 589 -30.50 23.35 13.07
N THR A 590 -31.55 22.62 12.66
CA THR A 590 -31.89 22.37 11.26
C THR A 590 -32.22 23.67 10.53
N TYR A 591 -33.06 24.54 11.11
CA TYR A 591 -33.36 25.85 10.52
C TYR A 591 -32.11 26.73 10.38
N TYR A 592 -31.21 26.69 11.37
CA TYR A 592 -29.93 27.39 11.27
C TYR A 592 -29.03 26.83 10.17
N GLN A 593 -28.97 25.50 10.02
CA GLN A 593 -28.23 24.86 8.93
C GLN A 593 -28.81 25.20 7.57
N LEU A 594 -30.14 25.16 7.41
CA LEU A 594 -30.82 25.59 6.19
C LEU A 594 -30.51 27.06 5.86
N TYR A 595 -30.58 27.96 6.86
CA TYR A 595 -30.18 29.37 6.69
C TYR A 595 -28.75 29.49 6.14
N ARG A 596 -27.77 28.82 6.78
CA ARG A 596 -26.37 28.87 6.37
C ARG A 596 -26.16 28.30 4.97
N THR A 597 -26.82 27.19 4.66
CA THR A 597 -26.66 26.50 3.39
C THR A 597 -27.26 27.31 2.24
N TYR A 598 -28.46 27.88 2.41
CA TYR A 598 -29.01 28.81 1.43
C TYR A 598 -28.16 30.07 1.27
N LEU A 599 -27.65 30.64 2.37
CA LEU A 599 -26.78 31.82 2.31
C LEU A 599 -25.48 31.52 1.54
N GLN A 600 -24.88 30.35 1.77
CA GLN A 600 -23.72 29.90 1.02
C GLN A 600 -24.03 29.83 -0.49
N ARG A 601 -25.14 29.18 -0.88
CA ARG A 601 -25.54 29.10 -2.30
C ARG A 601 -25.84 30.46 -2.92
N GLU A 602 -26.47 31.37 -2.18
CA GLU A 602 -26.72 32.73 -2.65
C GLU A 602 -25.42 33.50 -2.93
N VAL A 603 -24.40 33.32 -2.09
CA VAL A 603 -23.11 34.02 -2.20
C VAL A 603 -22.21 33.36 -3.24
N GLU A 604 -22.09 32.05 -3.25
CA GLU A 604 -21.15 31.28 -4.07
C GLU A 604 -21.72 30.97 -5.46
N GLU A 605 -23.00 30.58 -5.53
CA GLU A 605 -23.66 30.15 -6.77
C GLU A 605 -24.53 31.25 -7.42
N ASN A 606 -24.73 32.39 -6.76
CA ASN A 606 -25.79 33.37 -7.08
C ASN A 606 -27.17 32.72 -7.16
N TYR A 607 -27.41 31.72 -6.31
CA TYR A 607 -28.66 30.99 -6.26
C TYR A 607 -29.84 31.94 -5.96
N GLN A 608 -30.94 31.74 -6.66
CA GLN A 608 -32.23 32.38 -6.39
C GLN A 608 -33.31 31.31 -6.43
N SER A 609 -34.16 31.27 -5.41
CA SER A 609 -35.27 30.32 -5.37
C SER A 609 -36.23 30.58 -6.53
N PRO A 610 -36.58 29.56 -7.33
CA PRO A 610 -37.50 29.72 -8.45
C PRO A 610 -38.96 29.87 -7.99
N PHE A 611 -39.25 29.61 -6.71
CA PHE A 611 -40.61 29.58 -6.17
C PHE A 611 -41.01 30.91 -5.51
N CYS A 612 -40.12 31.56 -4.76
CA CYS A 612 -40.37 32.89 -4.20
C CYS A 612 -39.09 33.65 -3.85
N GLU A 613 -39.11 35.00 -3.89
CA GLU A 613 -37.93 35.85 -3.65
C GLU A 613 -37.34 35.70 -2.24
N THR A 614 -38.15 35.32 -1.25
CA THR A 614 -37.75 35.19 0.16
C THR A 614 -37.59 33.74 0.61
N CYS A 615 -37.81 32.74 -0.25
CA CYS A 615 -37.81 31.30 0.09
C CYS A 615 -36.37 30.74 0.10
N ASN A 616 -35.52 31.35 0.91
CA ASN A 616 -34.07 31.16 0.91
C ASN A 616 -33.50 31.58 2.28
N SER A 617 -32.30 32.17 2.35
CA SER A 617 -31.66 32.44 3.65
C SER A 617 -32.49 33.37 4.57
N GLU A 618 -33.19 34.34 3.98
CA GLU A 618 -34.05 35.29 4.71
C GLU A 618 -35.23 34.59 5.41
N TYR A 619 -35.86 33.61 4.76
CA TYR A 619 -36.97 32.87 5.37
C TYR A 619 -36.52 32.04 6.56
N TRP A 620 -35.45 31.26 6.41
CA TRP A 620 -34.97 30.38 7.48
C TRP A 620 -34.42 31.17 8.67
N SER A 621 -33.72 32.28 8.42
CA SER A 621 -33.27 33.17 9.51
C SER A 621 -34.44 33.81 10.26
N ALA A 622 -35.48 34.27 9.55
CA ALA A 622 -36.68 34.81 10.18
C ALA A 622 -37.39 33.74 11.05
N LEU A 623 -37.44 32.48 10.59
CA LEU A 623 -38.06 31.38 11.33
C LEU A 623 -37.33 31.07 12.64
N VAL A 624 -35.99 31.09 12.64
CA VAL A 624 -35.18 30.95 13.87
C VAL A 624 -35.47 32.11 14.83
N LEU A 625 -35.47 33.35 14.35
CA LEU A 625 -35.71 34.52 15.19
C LEU A 625 -37.15 34.60 15.74
N GLU A 626 -38.14 34.09 15.00
CA GLU A 626 -39.54 34.09 15.44
C GLU A 626 -39.85 32.96 16.44
N ARG A 627 -39.42 31.73 16.12
CA ARG A 627 -39.74 30.54 16.94
C ARG A 627 -38.76 30.31 18.08
N TYR A 628 -37.48 30.65 17.89
CA TYR A 628 -36.40 30.37 18.83
C TYR A 628 -35.55 31.61 19.17
N PRO A 629 -36.16 32.75 19.58
CA PRO A 629 -35.45 34.02 19.79
C PRO A 629 -34.36 33.98 20.88
N ASP A 630 -34.52 33.09 21.87
CA ASP A 630 -33.57 32.94 22.98
C ASP A 630 -32.51 31.84 22.71
N SER A 631 -32.49 31.25 21.51
CA SER A 631 -31.53 30.21 21.14
C SER A 631 -30.16 30.80 20.79
N GLU A 632 -29.10 29.99 20.96
CA GLU A 632 -27.76 30.35 20.50
C GLU A 632 -27.74 30.65 19.00
N TRP A 633 -28.54 29.96 18.21
CA TRP A 633 -28.69 30.18 16.77
C TRP A 633 -29.26 31.56 16.43
N ALA A 634 -30.24 32.06 17.19
CA ALA A 634 -30.77 33.42 17.02
C ALA A 634 -29.68 34.48 17.30
N ILE A 635 -28.87 34.26 18.35
CA ILE A 635 -27.72 35.13 18.66
C ILE A 635 -26.72 35.15 17.50
N LEU A 636 -26.42 33.99 16.91
CA LEU A 636 -25.50 33.86 15.78
C LEU A 636 -26.02 34.54 14.50
N ILE A 637 -27.33 34.55 14.29
CA ILE A 637 -27.95 35.25 13.14
C ILE A 637 -27.91 36.77 13.36
N GLU A 638 -28.25 37.25 14.55
CA GLU A 638 -28.24 38.69 14.86
C GLU A 638 -26.83 39.27 14.98
N ASN A 639 -25.87 38.45 15.42
CA ASN A 639 -24.48 38.81 15.60
C ASN A 639 -23.54 37.71 15.06
N PRO A 640 -23.28 37.70 13.74
CA PRO A 640 -22.41 36.70 13.11
C PRO A 640 -20.99 36.62 13.71
N ASP A 641 -20.49 37.73 14.26
CA ASP A 641 -19.14 37.82 14.86
C ASP A 641 -19.13 37.40 16.35
N PHE A 642 -20.23 36.87 16.90
CA PHE A 642 -20.34 36.50 18.32
C PHE A 642 -19.36 35.39 18.71
N VAL A 643 -19.15 34.39 17.83
CA VAL A 643 -18.14 33.32 18.00
C VAL A 643 -16.72 33.87 17.83
N ASP A 644 -16.51 34.74 16.85
CA ASP A 644 -15.21 35.36 16.58
C ASP A 644 -14.68 36.12 17.82
N GLN A 645 -15.53 36.78 18.61
CA GLN A 645 -15.05 37.51 19.80
C GLN A 645 -14.55 36.61 20.92
N GLU A 646 -15.17 35.46 21.14
CA GLU A 646 -14.75 34.50 22.16
C GLU A 646 -13.48 33.77 21.73
N GLU A 647 -13.38 33.41 20.45
CA GLU A 647 -12.20 32.76 19.87
C GLU A 647 -11.01 33.73 19.78
N ILE A 648 -11.23 34.98 19.38
CA ILE A 648 -10.21 36.05 19.45
C ILE A 648 -9.75 36.25 20.89
N LYS A 649 -10.66 36.27 21.86
CA LYS A 649 -10.31 36.44 23.28
C LYS A 649 -9.54 35.22 23.80
N LEU A 650 -9.92 34.01 23.44
CA LEU A 650 -9.22 32.78 23.78
C LEU A 650 -7.79 32.79 23.21
N GLU A 651 -7.62 33.21 21.96
CA GLU A 651 -6.34 33.31 21.29
C GLU A 651 -5.44 34.42 21.88
N GLU A 652 -5.99 35.60 22.19
CA GLU A 652 -5.27 36.67 22.88
C GLU A 652 -4.79 36.23 24.28
N GLU A 653 -5.65 35.56 25.04
CA GLU A 653 -5.31 35.04 26.37
C GLU A 653 -4.29 33.89 26.30
N ARG A 654 -4.34 33.07 25.24
CA ARG A 654 -3.32 32.03 24.94
C ARG A 654 -1.96 32.67 24.72
N LEU A 655 -1.87 33.63 23.81
CA LEU A 655 -0.62 34.33 23.48
C LEU A 655 -0.02 35.04 24.70
N ALA A 656 -0.87 35.64 25.54
CA ALA A 656 -0.44 36.26 26.80
C ALA A 656 0.15 35.22 27.79
N TYR A 657 -0.48 34.05 27.92
CA TYR A 657 0.01 32.96 28.77
C TYR A 657 1.32 32.37 28.24
N GLU A 658 1.43 32.11 26.94
CA GLU A 658 2.66 31.59 26.32
C GLU A 658 3.84 32.56 26.50
N ALA A 659 3.62 33.86 26.32
CA ALA A 659 4.63 34.88 26.58
C ALA A 659 5.13 34.84 28.04
N LEU A 660 4.25 34.52 28.99
CA LEU A 660 4.61 34.37 30.39
C LEU A 660 5.38 33.07 30.67
N LEU A 661 5.00 31.98 30.02
CA LEU A 661 5.70 30.69 30.09
C LEU A 661 7.14 30.79 29.57
N GLN A 662 7.37 31.55 28.48
CA GLN A 662 8.71 31.85 27.98
C GLN A 662 9.57 32.55 29.03
N ARG A 663 8.99 33.50 29.79
CA ARG A 663 9.69 34.17 30.91
C ARG A 663 9.98 33.23 32.07
N TYR A 664 9.10 32.26 32.33
CA TYR A 664 9.34 31.21 33.31
C TYR A 664 10.54 30.34 32.93
N TYR A 665 10.65 29.90 31.67
CA TYR A 665 11.81 29.16 31.18
C TYR A 665 13.10 29.99 31.17
N ALA A 666 12.99 31.31 30.94
CA ALA A 666 14.09 32.26 31.13
C ALA A 666 14.48 32.49 32.61
N LYS A 667 13.82 31.79 33.55
CA LYS A 667 14.05 31.82 35.00
C LYS A 667 13.70 33.15 35.68
N ALA A 668 12.83 33.96 35.06
CA ALA A 668 12.31 35.23 35.58
C ALA A 668 11.13 35.01 36.56
N TYR A 669 11.29 34.10 37.53
CA TYR A 669 10.19 33.58 38.35
C TYR A 669 9.46 34.63 39.18
N GLN A 670 10.13 35.70 39.59
CA GLN A 670 9.51 36.75 40.40
C GLN A 670 8.59 37.66 39.57
N GLU A 671 8.95 37.93 38.33
CA GLU A 671 8.09 38.65 37.38
C GLU A 671 6.89 37.80 36.97
N VAL A 672 7.13 36.51 36.71
CA VAL A 672 6.07 35.54 36.39
C VAL A 672 5.06 35.44 37.52
N LEU A 673 5.52 35.32 38.77
CA LEU A 673 4.65 35.24 39.94
C LEU A 673 3.74 36.47 40.07
N LEU A 674 4.27 37.68 39.88
CA LEU A 674 3.49 38.92 39.95
C LEU A 674 2.45 39.02 38.83
N ALA A 675 2.82 38.66 37.60
CA ALA A 675 1.89 38.66 36.47
C ALA A 675 0.78 37.61 36.63
N CYS A 676 1.11 36.41 37.14
CA CYS A 676 0.09 35.42 37.49
C CYS A 676 -0.87 35.96 38.56
N ASP A 677 -0.36 36.62 39.61
CA ASP A 677 -1.19 37.24 40.65
C ASP A 677 -2.12 38.31 40.08
N GLU A 678 -1.69 39.08 39.08
CA GLU A 678 -2.55 40.08 38.42
C GLU A 678 -3.73 39.43 37.69
N VAL A 679 -3.46 38.43 36.84
CA VAL A 679 -4.51 37.74 36.09
C VAL A 679 -5.50 37.04 37.03
N ILE A 680 -4.99 36.30 38.02
CA ILE A 680 -5.82 35.55 38.98
C ILE A 680 -6.73 36.47 39.80
N ASN A 681 -6.25 37.65 40.21
CA ASN A 681 -7.03 38.53 41.09
C ASN A 681 -7.98 39.47 40.34
N TYR A 682 -7.68 39.80 39.07
CA TYR A 682 -8.41 40.84 38.33
C TYR A 682 -9.12 40.36 37.05
N ASN A 683 -8.81 39.16 36.54
CA ASN A 683 -9.49 38.56 35.39
C ASN A 683 -9.97 37.13 35.72
N SER A 684 -11.01 37.03 36.56
CA SER A 684 -11.58 35.75 37.01
C SER A 684 -12.32 34.98 35.91
N THR A 685 -12.55 35.60 34.74
CA THR A 685 -13.21 35.01 33.57
C THR A 685 -12.21 34.57 32.49
N ASN A 686 -10.93 34.46 32.82
CA ASN A 686 -9.88 34.06 31.89
C ASN A 686 -9.90 32.55 31.64
N PHE A 687 -9.80 32.12 30.37
CA PHE A 687 -9.87 30.71 29.98
C PHE A 687 -8.71 29.87 30.56
N TYR A 688 -7.56 30.50 30.83
CA TYR A 688 -6.34 29.84 31.29
C TYR A 688 -6.12 29.96 32.81
N THR A 689 -7.15 30.29 33.58
CA THR A 689 -7.05 30.56 35.04
C THR A 689 -6.32 29.43 35.80
N CYS A 690 -6.66 28.15 35.54
CA CYS A 690 -6.01 27.01 36.18
C CYS A 690 -4.52 26.86 35.81
N LYS A 691 -4.17 27.16 34.55
CA LYS A 691 -2.77 27.21 34.09
C LYS A 691 -1.98 28.32 34.78
N TYR A 692 -2.58 29.50 34.98
CA TYR A 692 -1.97 30.57 35.76
C TYR A 692 -1.75 30.18 37.23
N HIS A 693 -2.71 29.50 37.86
CA HIS A 693 -2.56 28.99 39.23
C HIS A 693 -1.41 27.97 39.35
N LEU A 694 -1.28 27.06 38.38
CA LEU A 694 -0.18 26.08 38.34
C LEU A 694 1.18 26.74 38.09
N LEU A 695 1.28 27.62 37.09
CA LEU A 695 2.53 28.34 36.75
C LEU A 695 3.01 29.22 37.92
N ARG A 696 2.07 29.82 38.65
CA ARG A 696 2.34 30.53 39.90
C ARG A 696 2.90 29.60 40.98
N ALA A 697 2.30 28.43 41.18
CA ALA A 697 2.79 27.45 42.13
C ALA A 697 4.21 26.99 41.77
N GLN A 698 4.46 26.67 40.49
CA GLN A 698 5.78 26.30 39.98
C GLN A 698 6.82 27.41 40.20
N SER A 699 6.44 28.68 39.98
CA SER A 699 7.32 29.83 40.24
C SER A 699 7.69 29.97 41.73
N ILE A 700 6.75 29.72 42.64
CA ILE A 700 7.02 29.64 44.10
C ILE A 700 7.98 28.49 44.40
N GLY A 701 7.80 27.33 43.77
CA GLY A 701 8.69 26.18 43.86
C GLY A 701 10.12 26.54 43.44
N ALA A 702 10.28 27.15 42.27
CA ALA A 702 11.58 27.53 41.73
C ALA A 702 12.29 28.61 42.58
N LEU A 703 11.55 29.56 43.15
CA LEU A 703 12.10 30.59 44.05
C LEU A 703 12.51 30.00 45.41
N SER A 704 11.71 29.10 45.98
CA SER A 704 12.02 28.43 47.26
C SER A 704 13.20 27.46 47.16
N ALA A 705 13.43 26.88 45.98
CA ALA A 705 14.62 26.06 45.71
C ALA A 705 15.93 26.87 45.79
N ARG A 706 15.93 28.18 45.47
CA ARG A 706 17.12 29.04 45.56
C ARG A 706 17.46 29.50 46.99
N THR A 707 16.49 29.55 47.89
CA THR A 707 16.64 30.15 49.24
C THR A 707 16.86 29.13 50.36
N GLY A 708 17.25 27.89 50.03
CA GLY A 708 17.65 26.89 51.02
C GLY A 708 16.62 25.77 51.28
N GLY A 709 15.65 25.58 50.38
CA GLY A 709 14.88 24.33 50.31
C GLY A 709 13.65 24.21 51.21
N ASP A 710 13.15 25.30 51.81
CA ASP A 710 11.85 25.28 52.50
C ASP A 710 10.69 25.19 51.49
N ARG A 711 10.24 23.96 51.22
CA ARG A 711 9.18 23.66 50.25
C ARG A 711 7.76 23.90 50.79
N LYS A 712 7.59 24.41 52.01
CA LYS A 712 6.24 24.64 52.59
C LYS A 712 5.39 25.57 51.74
N ALA A 713 5.98 26.65 51.21
CA ALA A 713 5.27 27.61 50.37
C ALA A 713 4.82 26.98 49.05
N TYR A 714 5.66 26.12 48.47
CA TYR A 714 5.34 25.40 47.23
C TYR A 714 4.23 24.37 47.45
N TYR A 715 4.33 23.59 48.54
CA TYR A 715 3.32 22.62 48.94
C TYR A 715 1.95 23.29 49.19
N ALA A 716 1.94 24.44 49.86
CA ALA A 716 0.73 25.22 50.06
C ALA A 716 0.15 25.82 48.77
N ALA A 717 1.00 26.14 47.78
CA ALA A 717 0.56 26.63 46.49
C ALA A 717 -0.05 25.51 45.64
N LEU A 718 0.58 24.33 45.57
CA LEU A 718 0.04 23.16 44.87
C LEU A 718 -1.29 22.70 45.47
N LYS A 719 -1.44 22.70 46.80
CA LYS A 719 -2.73 22.39 47.45
C LYS A 719 -3.85 23.34 47.03
N ARG A 720 -3.53 24.61 46.76
CA ARG A 720 -4.52 25.55 46.24
C ARG A 720 -4.93 25.20 44.82
N VAL A 721 -3.98 24.84 43.96
CA VAL A 721 -4.29 24.39 42.59
C VAL A 721 -5.25 23.21 42.62
N VAL A 722 -4.95 22.17 43.42
CA VAL A 722 -5.85 21.01 43.57
C VAL A 722 -7.24 21.43 44.03
N SER A 723 -7.36 22.33 45.01
CA SER A 723 -8.69 22.74 45.50
C SER A 723 -9.49 23.64 44.55
N TRP A 724 -8.84 24.34 43.61
CA TRP A 724 -9.51 25.27 42.69
C TRP A 724 -9.69 24.69 41.28
N CYS A 725 -8.93 23.65 40.94
CA CYS A 725 -8.85 23.08 39.60
C CYS A 725 -8.93 21.54 39.63
N ASP A 726 -9.68 20.95 40.56
CA ASP A 726 -9.63 19.51 40.85
C ASP A 726 -9.96 18.60 39.65
N GLU A 727 -10.89 19.06 38.82
CA GLU A 727 -11.39 18.39 37.61
C GLU A 727 -10.57 18.70 36.34
N THR A 728 -9.50 19.50 36.43
CA THR A 728 -8.64 19.82 35.27
C THR A 728 -7.32 19.05 35.29
N ASP A 729 -6.66 18.97 34.13
CA ASP A 729 -5.33 18.37 34.00
C ASP A 729 -4.30 19.03 34.93
N GLU A 730 -4.40 20.35 35.15
CA GLU A 730 -3.53 21.07 36.08
C GLU A 730 -3.73 20.63 37.54
N GLY A 731 -4.97 20.31 37.93
CA GLY A 731 -5.29 19.75 39.23
C GLY A 731 -4.72 18.36 39.41
N LYS A 732 -4.89 17.48 38.42
CA LYS A 732 -4.29 16.14 38.39
C LYS A 732 -2.75 16.22 38.49
N TYR A 733 -2.13 17.06 37.67
CA TYR A 733 -0.68 17.29 37.71
C TYR A 733 -0.20 17.85 39.05
N ALA A 734 -0.96 18.75 39.68
CA ALA A 734 -0.64 19.26 41.01
C ALA A 734 -0.77 18.18 42.11
N ARG A 735 -1.72 17.25 42.00
CA ARG A 735 -1.85 16.08 42.89
C ARG A 735 -0.63 15.15 42.78
N ASP A 736 -0.21 14.84 41.56
CA ASP A 736 0.96 14.00 41.30
C ASP A 736 2.24 14.63 41.87
N LEU A 737 2.42 15.93 41.68
CA LEU A 737 3.53 16.67 42.27
C LEU A 737 3.49 16.67 43.81
N LEU A 738 2.32 16.81 44.42
CA LEU A 738 2.19 16.73 45.89
C LEU A 738 2.56 15.34 46.42
N ALA A 739 2.17 14.27 45.71
CA ALA A 739 2.52 12.90 46.06
C ALA A 739 4.04 12.64 45.94
N ALA A 740 4.67 13.14 44.88
CA ALA A 740 6.12 13.07 44.70
C ALA A 740 6.91 13.90 45.72
N LEU A 741 6.29 14.91 46.33
CA LEU A 741 6.91 15.80 47.32
C LEU A 741 6.69 15.36 48.78
N ASP A 742 5.86 14.35 49.03
CA ASP A 742 5.61 13.84 50.38
C ASP A 742 6.80 12.95 50.84
N PRO A 743 7.53 13.31 51.92
CA PRO A 743 8.63 12.48 52.42
C PRO A 743 8.22 11.07 52.91
N SER A 744 6.92 10.76 52.97
CA SER A 744 6.40 9.42 53.25
C SER A 744 6.54 8.44 52.07
N SER A 745 6.60 8.93 50.82
CA SER A 745 6.80 8.08 49.61
C SER A 745 8.26 7.62 49.40
N LEU A 746 9.20 8.14 50.21
CA LEU A 746 10.60 7.72 50.24
C LEU A 746 10.91 6.63 51.30
N ARG A 747 9.89 6.06 51.95
CA ARG A 747 10.04 4.95 52.92
C ARG A 747 8.93 3.91 52.80
N GLY A 748 9.25 2.81 52.10
CA GLY A 748 8.44 1.59 51.97
C GLY A 748 7.78 1.56 50.58
N GLU A 749 7.99 0.59 49.70
CA GLU A 749 8.33 -0.82 49.91
C GLU A 749 9.28 -1.31 48.80
N LYS A 750 10.41 -1.87 49.21
CA LYS A 750 11.11 -2.91 48.46
C LYS A 750 10.93 -4.18 49.28
N ASP A 751 10.25 -5.16 48.71
CA ASP A 751 10.32 -6.60 48.94
C ASP A 751 9.24 -7.21 48.02
N GLU A 752 9.44 -8.16 47.12
CA GLU A 752 10.51 -9.10 46.80
C GLU A 752 10.22 -9.63 45.39
N ALA A 753 11.21 -9.66 44.49
CA ALA A 753 11.41 -10.70 43.46
C ALA A 753 12.36 -10.19 42.36
N ASN A 754 13.65 -10.47 42.49
CA ASN A 754 14.39 -11.32 41.55
C ASN A 754 15.89 -11.22 41.79
N ALA A 755 16.53 -12.39 41.73
CA ALA A 755 17.95 -12.60 41.94
C ALA A 755 18.79 -11.73 40.99
N SER A 756 19.70 -10.94 41.55
CA SER A 756 20.72 -10.25 40.80
C SER A 756 21.86 -11.22 40.43
N GLU A 757 21.94 -11.52 39.14
CA GLU A 757 23.19 -11.83 38.45
C GLU A 757 24.15 -10.62 38.54
N PRO A 758 25.47 -10.82 38.40
CA PRO A 758 26.47 -9.81 38.75
C PRO A 758 26.42 -8.58 37.83
N GLU A 759 26.63 -7.40 38.42
CA GLU A 759 26.68 -6.08 37.76
C GLU A 759 27.52 -6.09 36.47
N ALA A 760 26.86 -5.82 35.35
CA ALA A 760 27.53 -5.49 34.10
C ALA A 760 28.20 -4.12 34.23
N VAL A 761 29.49 -4.08 33.91
CA VAL A 761 30.24 -2.84 33.74
C VAL A 761 29.57 -2.06 32.61
N ASP A 762 28.99 -0.91 32.94
CA ASP A 762 28.36 -0.03 31.96
C ASP A 762 29.47 0.63 31.12
N VAL A 763 29.85 -0.04 30.03
CA VAL A 763 30.76 0.52 29.04
C VAL A 763 29.92 1.45 28.19
N VAL A 764 30.20 2.76 28.26
CA VAL A 764 29.57 3.76 27.39
C VAL A 764 29.84 3.36 25.93
N TRP A 765 28.84 2.77 25.29
CA TRP A 765 28.91 2.34 23.91
C TRP A 765 28.59 3.52 22.99
N GLU A 766 29.44 3.74 21.99
CA GLU A 766 29.27 4.79 20.98
C GLU A 766 28.99 4.10 19.64
N HIS A 767 27.81 4.36 19.05
CA HIS A 767 27.43 3.81 17.75
C HIS A 767 28.31 4.39 16.64
N LYS A 768 29.05 3.55 15.93
CA LYS A 768 29.98 3.96 14.86
C LYS A 768 29.69 3.22 13.56
N PRO A 769 28.63 3.57 12.82
CA PRO A 769 28.15 2.81 11.65
C PRO A 769 29.16 2.73 10.50
N TYR A 770 30.14 3.64 10.47
CA TYR A 770 31.16 3.74 9.43
C TYR A 770 32.42 2.91 9.67
N LEU A 771 32.50 2.19 10.81
CA LEU A 771 33.61 1.30 11.12
C LEU A 771 33.29 -0.15 10.71
N GLU A 772 34.26 -1.03 10.92
CA GLU A 772 34.14 -2.45 10.66
C GLU A 772 33.07 -3.10 11.55
N HIS A 773 32.14 -3.85 10.95
CA HIS A 773 31.07 -4.58 11.62
C HIS A 773 31.16 -6.08 11.31
N TYR A 774 30.61 -6.88 12.21
CA TYR A 774 30.50 -8.34 12.07
C TYR A 774 29.06 -8.75 12.23
N PHE A 775 28.63 -9.71 11.41
CA PHE A 775 27.38 -10.41 11.64
C PHE A 775 27.63 -11.58 12.60
N GLY A 776 26.83 -11.68 13.66
CA GLY A 776 27.04 -12.63 14.75
C GLY A 776 25.81 -13.48 15.05
N ILE A 777 25.97 -14.79 15.06
CA ILE A 777 24.92 -15.77 15.38
C ILE A 777 25.24 -16.42 16.73
N LEU A 778 24.32 -16.33 17.68
CA LEU A 778 24.44 -16.96 18.99
C LEU A 778 23.86 -18.39 18.97
N VAL A 779 24.71 -19.38 19.24
CA VAL A 779 24.35 -20.80 19.22
C VAL A 779 24.47 -21.39 20.63
N PRO A 780 23.39 -21.93 21.22
CA PRO A 780 23.46 -22.59 22.53
C PRO A 780 24.38 -23.82 22.52
N VAL A 781 25.27 -23.94 23.51
CA VAL A 781 26.20 -25.07 23.65
C VAL A 781 25.40 -26.36 23.91
N GLY A 782 25.49 -27.33 22.99
CA GLY A 782 24.80 -28.62 23.08
C GLY A 782 23.55 -28.76 22.21
N ARG A 783 23.13 -27.69 21.52
CA ARG A 783 22.16 -27.75 20.41
C ARG A 783 22.88 -27.42 19.10
N GLY A 784 22.75 -28.30 18.11
CA GLY A 784 23.39 -28.14 16.79
C GLY A 784 24.87 -28.54 16.75
N ASN A 785 25.37 -28.78 15.54
CA ASN A 785 26.78 -29.06 15.27
C ASN A 785 27.44 -27.79 14.71
N VAL A 786 28.30 -27.15 15.50
CA VAL A 786 28.88 -25.83 15.16
C VAL A 786 29.74 -25.88 13.90
N GLU A 787 30.39 -27.01 13.62
CA GLU A 787 31.15 -27.18 12.38
C GLU A 787 30.24 -27.32 11.16
N GLU A 788 29.06 -27.91 11.33
CA GLU A 788 28.02 -28.01 10.29
C GLU A 788 27.41 -26.63 10.03
N LEU A 789 27.02 -25.89 11.07
CA LEU A 789 26.55 -24.50 10.95
C LEU A 789 27.57 -23.61 10.25
N LYS A 790 28.85 -23.75 10.62
CA LYS A 790 29.93 -23.00 9.97
C LYS A 790 30.10 -23.39 8.50
N ALA A 791 29.95 -24.67 8.17
CA ALA A 791 29.99 -25.14 6.79
C ALA A 791 28.80 -24.57 5.99
N THR A 792 27.58 -24.67 6.52
CA THR A 792 26.36 -24.10 5.90
C THR A 792 26.50 -22.59 5.65
N ILE A 793 26.96 -21.82 6.63
CA ILE A 793 27.19 -20.37 6.47
C ILE A 793 28.32 -20.11 5.46
N SER A 794 29.34 -20.96 5.41
CA SER A 794 30.40 -20.86 4.41
C SER A 794 29.90 -21.16 3.00
N ASP A 795 29.01 -22.14 2.85
CA ASP A 795 28.40 -22.51 1.56
C ASP A 795 27.46 -21.38 1.09
N PHE A 796 26.65 -20.82 2.00
CA PHE A 796 25.85 -19.64 1.73
C PHE A 796 26.71 -18.45 1.29
N ASN A 797 27.81 -18.17 1.99
CA ASN A 797 28.76 -17.11 1.61
C ASN A 797 29.39 -17.36 0.24
N ALA A 798 29.71 -18.61 -0.09
CA ALA A 798 30.24 -18.97 -1.40
C ALA A 798 29.18 -18.80 -2.51
N SER A 799 27.89 -18.94 -2.20
CA SER A 799 26.83 -18.70 -3.18
C SER A 799 26.50 -17.22 -3.36
N PHE A 800 26.29 -16.46 -2.27
CA PHE A 800 25.73 -15.10 -2.35
C PHE A 800 26.79 -13.99 -2.30
N TYR A 801 27.99 -14.29 -1.81
CA TYR A 801 29.02 -13.30 -1.47
C TYR A 801 30.43 -13.75 -1.86
N GLU A 802 30.58 -14.60 -2.88
CA GLU A 802 31.88 -15.15 -3.31
C GLU A 802 32.90 -14.03 -3.56
N SER A 803 32.49 -12.97 -4.26
CA SER A 803 33.29 -11.79 -4.55
C SER A 803 33.77 -11.02 -3.30
N LYS A 804 33.05 -11.14 -2.17
CA LYS A 804 33.35 -10.42 -0.92
C LYS A 804 34.39 -11.15 -0.07
N ASN A 805 34.68 -12.44 -0.34
CA ASN A 805 35.66 -13.25 0.39
C ASN A 805 35.45 -13.25 1.92
N LEU A 806 34.19 -13.39 2.36
CA LEU A 806 33.84 -13.39 3.78
C LEU A 806 34.44 -14.60 4.51
N ARG A 807 34.79 -14.40 5.79
CA ARG A 807 35.36 -15.40 6.69
C ARG A 807 34.37 -15.74 7.79
N VAL A 808 34.19 -17.03 8.03
CA VAL A 808 33.35 -17.54 9.12
C VAL A 808 34.24 -18.06 10.25
N THR A 809 34.07 -17.52 11.45
CA THR A 809 34.79 -17.93 12.65
C THR A 809 33.82 -18.31 13.75
N ALA A 810 34.11 -19.35 14.53
CA ALA A 810 33.30 -19.76 15.68
C ALA A 810 34.12 -19.57 16.96
N ASN A 811 33.56 -18.90 17.95
CA ASN A 811 34.21 -18.63 19.24
C ASN A 811 33.24 -18.93 20.40
N LEU A 812 33.76 -19.39 21.53
CA LEU A 812 32.95 -19.55 22.74
C LEU A 812 32.78 -18.19 23.44
N ILE A 813 31.54 -17.71 23.62
CA ILE A 813 31.26 -16.50 24.40
C ILE A 813 31.23 -16.82 25.89
N ASN A 814 30.49 -17.86 26.26
CA ASN A 814 30.39 -18.31 27.66
C ASN A 814 30.07 -19.81 27.70
N ARG A 815 29.82 -20.37 28.89
CA ARG A 815 29.54 -21.81 29.06
C ARG A 815 28.26 -22.27 28.37
N ASN A 816 27.36 -21.35 28.05
CA ASN A 816 26.03 -21.63 27.54
C ASN A 816 25.90 -21.28 26.04
N PHE A 817 26.74 -20.40 25.50
CA PHE A 817 26.64 -19.89 24.13
C PHE A 817 27.99 -19.84 23.41
N GLN A 818 27.98 -20.29 22.15
CA GLN A 818 28.99 -20.01 21.14
C GLN A 818 28.51 -18.87 20.24
N ILE A 819 29.42 -18.12 19.65
CA ILE A 819 29.13 -17.15 18.60
C ILE A 819 29.82 -17.55 17.32
N ILE A 820 29.06 -17.57 16.23
CA ILE A 820 29.59 -17.64 14.88
C ILE A 820 29.63 -16.22 14.34
N LEU A 821 30.79 -15.77 13.89
CA LEU A 821 31.02 -14.43 13.34
C LEU A 821 31.36 -14.53 11.86
N VAL A 822 30.63 -13.78 11.04
CA VAL A 822 30.94 -13.52 9.63
C VAL A 822 31.65 -12.18 9.52
N LYS A 823 32.80 -12.21 8.84
CA LYS A 823 33.86 -11.21 8.92
C LYS A 823 34.47 -10.92 7.54
N ASP A 824 34.86 -9.70 7.16
CA ASP A 824 34.71 -8.41 7.84
C ASP A 824 33.83 -7.50 6.96
N PHE A 825 32.81 -6.85 7.52
CA PHE A 825 32.01 -5.84 6.80
C PHE A 825 32.59 -4.46 7.06
N LYS A 826 32.83 -3.66 6.01
CA LYS A 826 33.50 -2.35 6.15
C LYS A 826 32.67 -1.29 6.87
N ARG A 827 31.35 -1.43 6.84
CA ARG A 827 30.33 -0.52 7.38
C ARG A 827 29.11 -1.34 7.81
N GLN A 828 28.29 -0.74 8.67
CA GLN A 828 27.11 -1.39 9.24
C GLN A 828 26.06 -1.78 8.19
N ASP A 829 25.82 -0.92 7.19
CA ASP A 829 24.86 -1.16 6.13
C ASP A 829 25.11 -2.49 5.40
N TYR A 830 26.37 -2.79 5.05
CA TYR A 830 26.70 -4.09 4.44
C TYR A 830 26.46 -5.29 5.36
N SER A 831 26.57 -5.11 6.68
CA SER A 831 26.28 -6.20 7.62
C SER A 831 24.78 -6.39 7.88
N LEU A 832 23.99 -5.32 7.74
CA LEU A 832 22.53 -5.38 7.82
C LEU A 832 21.95 -5.99 6.54
N GLU A 833 22.43 -5.56 5.36
CA GLU A 833 22.11 -6.18 4.07
C GLU A 833 22.38 -7.69 4.10
N TYR A 834 23.54 -8.08 4.66
CA TYR A 834 23.85 -9.50 4.85
C TYR A 834 22.84 -10.21 5.77
N PHE A 835 22.45 -9.57 6.87
CA PHE A 835 21.49 -10.13 7.82
C PHE A 835 20.13 -10.34 7.17
N ASP A 836 19.62 -9.36 6.43
CA ASP A 836 18.32 -9.42 5.77
C ASP A 836 18.30 -10.56 4.73
N ILE A 837 19.34 -10.65 3.90
CA ILE A 837 19.47 -11.72 2.89
C ILE A 837 19.64 -13.09 3.57
N PHE A 838 20.41 -13.17 4.66
CA PHE A 838 20.60 -14.40 5.41
C PHE A 838 19.27 -14.86 6.04
N GLN A 839 18.45 -13.94 6.53
CA GLN A 839 17.14 -14.26 7.11
C GLN A 839 16.10 -14.65 6.04
N ALA A 840 16.12 -14.03 4.86
CA ALA A 840 15.20 -14.35 3.78
C ALA A 840 15.43 -15.74 3.17
N ASN A 841 16.65 -16.29 3.25
CA ASN A 841 17.05 -17.54 2.59
C ASN A 841 17.11 -18.74 3.55
N THR A 842 16.09 -18.90 4.42
CA THR A 842 16.04 -19.98 5.43
C THR A 842 16.05 -21.39 4.86
N SER A 843 15.58 -21.60 3.62
CA SER A 843 15.60 -22.91 2.94
C SER A 843 17.02 -23.44 2.67
N MET A 844 17.97 -22.56 2.39
CA MET A 844 19.40 -22.93 2.29
C MET A 844 20.06 -23.12 3.67
N LEU A 845 19.37 -22.70 4.72
CA LEU A 845 19.82 -22.71 6.10
C LEU A 845 19.04 -23.72 6.95
N GLU A 846 18.35 -24.70 6.36
CA GLU A 846 17.55 -25.73 7.08
C GLU A 846 18.34 -26.52 8.15
N ALA A 847 19.68 -26.45 8.11
CA ALA A 847 20.57 -27.02 9.12
C ALA A 847 20.81 -26.11 10.35
N ILE A 848 20.31 -24.87 10.35
CA ILE A 848 20.44 -23.82 11.37
C ILE A 848 19.11 -23.65 12.11
#